data_AF-A0A359LXX7-F1
#
_entry.id   AF-A0A359LXX7-F1
#
_cell.length_a   1.000
_cell.length_b   1.000
_cell.length_c   1.000
_cell.angle_alpha   90.00
_cell.angle_beta   90.00
_cell.angle_gamma   90.00
#
_symmetry.space_group_name_H-M   'P 1'
#
loop_
_entity.id
_entity.type
_entity.pdbx_description
1 polymer ?
#
loop_
_entity_poly.entity_id
_entity_poly.type
_entity_poly.pdbx_seq_one_letter_code
_entity_poly.pdbx_strand_id
1 'polypeptide(L)'
;MAAAFSRLTSAACFALLSTTVFAAPSDPSATFKQYCYTCHGKARMGGLNLQEVATRGAVGADFQHWQKVAAALEAGQMPPARMPQPTAAERQHAVDWIRTSLSAYIQKHQGDPGRVSPRRLTSAEYAYAIRDLTGLDLKFEGDLASDAAGGEGFTNFGDVQFMQEANLERFLEGARRVAGHAIVGAGPLSFYEDPGRSAFELSAIRRIQRIYEQHGFRAISGEGGKPFGLDIYRKAFYAAWAHRHRRGALEELAAREHVSPRFVRHIWTAMNEKGTAHPGSEVVRRFWELPAPEAGEAAVRAACVEIEKFIFDWPRWLFAAGDAAAGGAGDERALVIHRDAIAASASHRFRVNIRARSGNRAQVYLNVLSVNAEAKDKPMLLWRDAQVRTRNADRLLGPPQPLLRLLDTETVSRLGAAPRGFTTGVGVTSFEIALPGGAIAAELDITAALDPQYSGDAVLRTTLSDRPEATRGAPVWALIANPANAGYQRWNQAVLAFASRFPQVSHGEAAPSDKDPIPAPFDNTYNQPERDRYHIQVKYYRTDRFLSEKILDDATRAELDAAWSDLLASFDYHDAILRFVAEKHGYALAGKTIATIDTATLPANMRAYVAPLQEEWQRVQAAQKAARPGHVAGALALAEAAWRRPLTAAEQ
;
A
#
# COMPACT_ATOMS: atom_id res chain seq x y z
N MET A 1 28.17 -22.10 22.20
CA MET A 1 29.26 -21.38 22.92
C MET A 1 28.58 -20.43 23.88
N ALA A 2 28.86 -20.34 25.18
CA ALA A 2 29.54 -21.19 26.13
C ALA A 2 29.04 -20.65 27.48
N ALA A 3 28.60 -21.52 28.38
CA ALA A 3 28.38 -21.19 29.77
C ALA A 3 29.56 -21.77 30.55
N ALA A 4 30.18 -20.98 31.43
CA ALA A 4 30.94 -21.49 32.57
C ALA A 4 31.26 -20.36 33.56
N PHE A 5 30.85 -20.56 34.83
CA PHE A 5 31.67 -20.54 36.07
C PHE A 5 32.74 -19.44 36.21
N SER A 6 33.03 -18.84 37.38
CA SER A 6 32.65 -18.99 38.78
C SER A 6 33.20 -17.76 39.51
N ARG A 7 32.74 -17.56 40.74
CA ARG A 7 33.09 -16.50 41.69
C ARG A 7 34.59 -16.44 41.98
N LEU A 8 35.12 -15.24 42.24
CA LEU A 8 36.07 -14.97 43.33
C LEU A 8 36.14 -13.48 43.65
N THR A 9 35.93 -13.20 44.93
CA THR A 9 36.11 -11.94 45.63
C THR A 9 37.51 -11.35 45.46
N SER A 10 37.62 -10.06 45.20
CA SER A 10 38.82 -9.29 45.52
C SER A 10 38.47 -7.88 45.97
N ALA A 11 39.24 -7.44 46.96
CA ALA A 11 38.93 -6.40 47.92
C ALA A 11 38.84 -4.98 47.33
N ALA A 12 37.96 -4.19 47.96
CA ALA A 12 37.83 -2.77 47.76
C ALA A 12 39.15 -2.03 48.09
N CYS A 13 39.65 -1.27 47.12
CA CYS A 13 40.56 -0.15 47.36
C CYS A 13 39.77 1.13 47.07
N PHE A 14 38.97 1.56 48.05
CA PHE A 14 38.30 2.86 48.00
C PHE A 14 39.31 3.91 48.43
N ALA A 15 39.84 4.66 47.47
CA ALA A 15 40.55 5.90 47.76
C ALA A 15 39.56 6.88 48.41
N LEU A 16 39.73 7.11 49.71
CA LEU A 16 39.06 8.18 50.46
C LEU A 16 39.54 9.53 49.93
N LEU A 17 38.85 10.04 48.90
CA LEU A 17 38.81 11.47 48.65
C LEU A 17 38.01 12.08 49.80
N SER A 18 38.71 12.59 50.81
CA SER A 18 38.11 13.47 51.82
C SER A 18 37.56 14.69 51.12
N THR A 19 36.27 14.67 50.76
CA THR A 19 35.51 15.88 50.50
C THR A 19 35.49 16.66 51.80
N THR A 20 36.33 17.69 51.90
CA THR A 20 36.17 18.73 52.90
C THR A 20 34.79 19.33 52.70
N VAL A 21 33.86 18.97 53.58
CA VAL A 21 32.58 19.67 53.70
C VAL A 21 32.93 21.08 54.15
N PHE A 22 32.97 22.04 53.23
CA PHE A 22 32.97 23.45 53.60
C PHE A 22 31.70 23.69 54.40
N ALA A 23 31.84 23.91 55.71
CA ALA A 23 30.74 24.34 56.55
C ALA A 23 30.13 25.61 55.93
N ALA A 24 28.81 25.66 55.81
CA ALA A 24 28.12 26.86 55.35
C ALA A 24 28.58 28.05 56.21
N PRO A 25 28.88 29.22 55.61
CA PRO A 25 29.25 30.40 56.38
C PRO A 25 28.19 30.67 57.44
N SER A 26 28.62 30.98 58.66
CA SER A 26 27.70 31.39 59.73
C SER A 26 27.01 32.71 59.38
N ASP A 27 25.81 32.96 59.92
CA ASP A 27 25.04 34.18 59.65
C ASP A 27 25.84 35.46 60.05
N PRO A 28 26.17 36.36 59.10
CA PRO A 28 26.91 37.60 59.36
C PRO A 28 26.01 38.74 59.90
N SER A 29 24.86 38.42 60.51
CA SER A 29 23.92 39.41 61.03
C SER A 29 24.52 40.40 62.02
N ALA A 30 25.57 40.02 62.77
CA ALA A 30 26.33 40.95 63.61
C ALA A 30 27.05 42.03 62.79
N THR A 31 27.70 41.64 61.68
CA THR A 31 28.36 42.54 60.74
C THR A 31 27.35 43.48 60.08
N PHE A 32 26.20 42.99 59.64
CA PHE A 32 25.16 43.85 59.05
C PHE A 32 24.57 44.84 60.07
N LYS A 33 24.37 44.43 61.32
CA LYS A 33 23.91 45.32 62.41
C LYS A 33 24.90 46.45 62.69
N GLN A 34 26.19 46.13 62.73
CA GLN A 34 27.23 47.09 63.08
C GLN A 34 27.54 48.09 61.96
N TYR A 35 27.61 47.61 60.71
CA TYR A 35 28.14 48.41 59.60
C TYR A 35 27.09 48.86 58.58
N CYS A 36 25.90 48.24 58.53
CA CYS A 36 24.93 48.47 57.45
C CYS A 36 23.60 49.09 57.92
N TYR A 37 23.06 48.68 59.07
CA TYR A 37 21.67 49.03 59.45
C TYR A 37 21.46 50.51 59.81
N THR A 38 22.51 51.24 60.16
CA THR A 38 22.41 52.69 60.40
C THR A 38 21.90 53.44 59.16
N CYS A 39 22.37 53.05 57.96
CA CYS A 39 21.99 53.69 56.69
C CYS A 39 20.96 52.88 55.90
N HIS A 40 21.07 51.55 55.91
CA HIS A 40 20.21 50.60 55.18
C HIS A 40 19.22 49.87 56.10
N GLY A 41 18.86 50.45 57.24
CA GLY A 41 17.75 49.99 58.08
C GLY A 41 16.52 50.89 57.87
N LYS A 42 16.04 51.52 58.95
CA LYS A 42 14.91 52.48 58.89
C LYS A 42 15.14 53.66 57.93
N ALA A 43 16.38 54.09 57.75
CA ALA A 43 16.73 55.23 56.88
C ALA A 43 16.63 54.92 55.37
N ARG A 44 16.63 53.63 54.99
CA ARG A 44 16.44 53.15 53.60
C ARG A 44 17.27 53.89 52.54
N MET A 45 18.51 54.28 52.86
CA MET A 45 19.37 54.96 51.89
C MET A 45 19.59 54.09 50.66
N GLY A 46 19.54 54.71 49.47
CA GLY A 46 19.60 53.98 48.20
C GLY A 46 18.42 53.04 47.94
N GLY A 47 17.29 53.22 48.64
CA GLY A 47 16.07 52.42 48.48
C GLY A 47 16.13 51.03 49.10
N LEU A 48 17.17 50.69 49.87
CA LEU A 48 17.37 49.36 50.46
C LEU A 48 17.16 49.37 51.98
N ASN A 49 16.27 48.48 52.46
CA ASN A 49 16.12 48.15 53.87
C ASN A 49 16.71 46.76 54.16
N LEU A 50 18.04 46.68 54.31
CA LEU A 50 18.75 45.45 54.61
C LEU A 50 18.32 44.81 55.93
N GLN A 51 17.88 45.59 56.92
CA GLN A 51 17.35 45.06 58.17
C GLN A 51 16.07 44.24 57.94
N GLU A 52 15.16 44.71 57.10
CA GLU A 52 13.92 44.02 56.74
C GLU A 52 14.17 42.83 55.80
N VAL A 53 15.09 42.99 54.84
CA VAL A 53 15.51 41.92 53.92
C VAL A 53 16.20 40.77 54.66
N ALA A 54 17.11 41.06 55.59
CA ALA A 54 17.78 40.05 56.42
C ALA A 54 16.81 39.33 57.38
N THR A 55 15.87 40.06 57.98
CA THR A 55 14.90 39.48 58.94
C THR A 55 13.89 38.56 58.25
N ARG A 56 13.52 38.82 56.99
CA ARG A 56 12.62 37.96 56.22
C ARG A 56 13.23 36.59 55.90
N GLY A 57 14.55 36.42 56.04
CA GLY A 57 15.25 35.13 55.96
C GLY A 57 15.20 34.42 54.59
N ALA A 58 14.43 34.93 53.63
CA ALA A 58 14.25 34.35 52.32
C ALA A 58 15.17 35.03 51.30
N VAL A 59 16.41 34.54 51.18
CA VAL A 59 17.39 35.00 50.16
C VAL A 59 16.81 34.96 48.74
N GLY A 60 15.87 34.04 48.47
CA GLY A 60 15.14 33.95 47.21
C GLY A 60 14.19 35.11 46.89
N ALA A 61 13.43 35.59 47.87
CA ALA A 61 12.44 36.65 47.64
C ALA A 61 13.10 38.01 47.34
N ASP A 62 14.31 38.21 47.85
CA ASP A 62 15.11 39.44 47.70
C ASP A 62 16.40 39.19 46.90
N PHE A 63 16.39 38.22 45.98
CA PHE A 63 17.57 37.73 45.26
C PHE A 63 18.37 38.84 44.58
N GLN A 64 17.69 39.76 43.87
CA GLN A 64 18.34 40.90 43.20
C GLN A 64 18.94 41.90 44.21
N HIS A 65 18.31 42.11 45.37
CA HIS A 65 18.84 42.97 46.42
C HIS A 65 20.13 42.39 47.00
N TRP A 66 20.13 41.09 47.32
CA TRP A 66 21.32 40.39 47.82
C TRP A 66 22.48 40.36 46.82
N GLN A 67 22.22 40.19 45.53
CA GLN A 67 23.25 40.30 44.49
C GLN A 67 23.91 41.69 44.48
N LYS A 68 23.12 42.76 44.61
CA LYS A 68 23.63 44.13 44.68
C LYS A 68 24.46 44.37 45.95
N VAL A 69 24.04 43.83 47.10
CA VAL A 69 24.80 43.93 48.35
C VAL A 69 26.13 43.20 48.24
N ALA A 70 26.16 41.97 47.72
CA ALA A 70 27.40 41.24 47.49
C ALA A 70 28.36 42.02 46.58
N ALA A 71 27.86 42.53 45.44
CA ALA A 71 28.67 43.32 44.52
C ALA A 71 29.24 44.60 45.16
N ALA A 72 28.45 45.31 45.98
CA ALA A 72 28.89 46.52 46.67
C ALA A 72 29.95 46.23 47.76
N LEU A 73 29.84 45.09 48.44
CA LEU A 73 30.82 44.63 49.43
C LEU A 73 32.13 44.17 48.76
N GLU A 74 32.03 43.39 47.67
CA GLU A 74 33.14 42.94 46.83
C GLU A 74 33.93 44.13 46.25
N ALA A 75 33.22 45.16 45.78
CA ALA A 75 33.82 46.36 45.21
C ALA A 75 34.39 47.33 46.26
N GLY A 76 34.27 47.04 47.56
CA GLY A 76 34.76 47.92 48.61
C GLY A 76 33.96 49.22 48.80
N GLN A 77 32.83 49.37 48.10
CA GLN A 77 32.06 50.62 48.03
C GLN A 77 31.23 50.88 49.29
N MET A 78 30.86 49.80 50.00
CA MET A 78 30.08 49.86 51.23
C MET A 78 30.84 49.20 52.40
N PRO A 79 30.77 49.77 53.61
CA PRO A 79 30.25 51.11 53.95
C PRO A 79 31.06 52.25 53.28
N PRO A 80 30.54 53.49 53.18
CA PRO A 80 31.30 54.62 52.63
C PRO A 80 32.58 54.93 53.42
N ALA A 81 33.60 55.51 52.79
CA ALA A 81 34.93 55.71 53.38
C ALA A 81 34.97 56.46 54.73
N ARG A 82 33.96 57.30 55.03
CA ARG A 82 33.85 58.06 56.30
C ARG A 82 33.12 57.32 57.43
N MET A 83 32.68 56.09 57.19
CA MET A 83 31.97 55.25 58.16
C MET A 83 32.87 54.13 58.69
N PRO A 84 32.57 53.56 59.88
CA PRO A 84 33.28 52.37 60.36
C PRO A 84 33.28 51.27 59.29
N GLN A 85 34.47 50.73 59.01
CA GLN A 85 34.66 49.68 58.00
C GLN A 85 34.77 48.31 58.67
N PRO A 86 34.16 47.26 58.11
CA PRO A 86 34.48 45.90 58.50
C PRO A 86 35.93 45.58 58.13
N THR A 87 36.56 44.70 58.90
CA THR A 87 37.83 44.08 58.53
C THR A 87 37.69 43.31 57.21
N ALA A 88 38.80 43.05 56.52
CA ALA A 88 38.78 42.27 55.28
C ALA A 88 38.14 40.88 55.49
N ALA A 89 38.39 40.25 56.64
CA ALA A 89 37.79 38.96 56.99
C ALA A 89 36.27 39.04 57.20
N GLU A 90 35.78 40.06 57.91
CA GLU A 90 34.33 40.26 58.11
C GLU A 90 33.60 40.57 56.80
N ARG A 91 34.22 41.38 55.94
CA ARG A 91 33.68 41.71 54.60
C ARG A 91 33.59 40.46 53.73
N GLN A 92 34.68 39.69 53.66
CA GLN A 92 34.72 38.46 52.87
C GLN A 92 33.71 37.43 53.40
N HIS A 93 33.62 37.27 54.73
CA HIS A 93 32.63 36.38 55.34
C HIS A 93 31.18 36.76 54.98
N ALA A 94 30.85 38.06 54.97
CA ALA A 94 29.53 38.52 54.55
C ALA A 94 29.25 38.26 53.07
N VAL A 95 30.25 38.48 52.19
CA VAL A 95 30.15 38.16 50.76
C VAL A 95 29.95 36.66 50.55
N ASP A 96 30.77 35.84 51.21
CA ASP A 96 30.71 34.38 51.10
C ASP A 96 29.35 33.86 51.56
N TRP A 97 28.82 34.36 52.69
CA TRP A 97 27.48 34.01 53.14
C TRP A 97 26.40 34.36 52.11
N ILE A 98 26.43 35.56 51.52
CA ILE A 98 25.45 35.97 50.51
C ILE A 98 25.57 35.10 49.26
N ARG A 99 26.79 34.92 48.73
CA ARG A 99 27.03 34.15 47.49
C ARG A 99 26.70 32.68 47.66
N THR A 100 27.07 32.07 48.78
CA THR A 100 26.72 30.69 49.11
C THR A 100 25.21 30.53 49.28
N SER A 101 24.54 31.48 49.94
CA SER A 101 23.08 31.43 50.12
C SER A 101 22.33 31.61 48.80
N LEU A 102 22.77 32.53 47.93
CA LEU A 102 22.23 32.70 46.58
C LEU A 102 22.47 31.45 45.73
N SER A 103 23.67 30.88 45.79
CA SER A 103 24.00 29.65 45.04
C SER A 103 23.19 28.45 45.52
N ALA A 104 23.01 28.29 46.83
CA ALA A 104 22.15 27.26 47.41
C ALA A 104 20.69 27.44 46.99
N TYR A 105 20.20 28.68 46.94
CA TYR A 105 18.87 28.98 46.41
C TYR A 105 18.75 28.62 44.93
N ILE A 106 19.71 29.00 44.08
CA ILE A 106 19.72 28.64 42.66
C ILE A 106 19.72 27.12 42.53
N GLN A 107 20.63 26.39 43.18
CA GLN A 107 20.71 24.93 43.10
C GLN A 107 19.41 24.25 43.55
N LYS A 108 18.77 24.75 44.61
CA LYS A 108 17.50 24.21 45.09
C LYS A 108 16.33 24.44 44.12
N HIS A 109 16.36 25.53 43.36
CA HIS A 109 15.28 25.96 42.47
C HIS A 109 15.66 25.88 40.98
N GLN A 110 16.78 25.21 40.66
CA GLN A 110 17.17 24.95 39.28
C GLN A 110 16.09 24.12 38.59
N GLY A 111 15.54 24.65 37.50
CA GLY A 111 14.43 24.04 36.76
C GLY A 111 13.04 24.58 37.10
N ASP A 112 12.89 25.46 38.10
CA ASP A 112 11.64 26.17 38.39
C ASP A 112 11.61 27.50 37.62
N PRO A 113 10.77 27.65 36.57
CA PRO A 113 10.68 28.88 35.78
C PRO A 113 10.00 30.04 36.54
N GLY A 114 9.58 29.81 37.79
CA GLY A 114 8.79 30.77 38.55
C GLY A 114 7.32 30.79 38.12
N ARG A 115 6.62 31.89 38.39
CA ARG A 115 5.21 32.03 38.00
C ARG A 115 5.09 32.23 36.49
N VAL A 116 4.53 31.25 35.80
CA VAL A 116 4.22 31.33 34.37
C VAL A 116 2.81 31.90 34.19
N SER A 117 2.69 33.05 33.55
CA SER A 117 1.40 33.62 33.15
C SER A 117 0.65 32.63 32.23
N PRO A 118 -0.65 32.35 32.47
CA PRO A 118 -1.45 31.58 31.52
C PRO A 118 -1.44 32.28 30.17
N ARG A 119 -1.07 31.55 29.12
CA ARG A 119 -0.99 32.07 27.76
C ARG A 119 -1.67 31.13 26.78
N ARG A 120 -2.19 31.69 25.69
CA ARG A 120 -2.60 30.89 24.53
C ARG A 120 -1.38 30.32 23.79
N LEU A 121 -1.63 29.32 22.95
CA LEU A 121 -0.66 28.88 21.95
C LEU A 121 -0.53 29.97 20.88
N THR A 122 0.68 30.18 20.38
CA THR A 122 0.90 30.95 19.15
C THR A 122 0.38 30.16 17.95
N SER A 123 0.24 30.81 16.80
CA SER A 123 -0.22 30.15 15.58
C SER A 123 0.69 29.00 15.16
N ALA A 124 2.01 29.21 15.28
CA ALA A 124 3.01 28.19 15.01
C ALA A 124 2.95 27.04 16.05
N GLU A 125 2.84 27.35 17.34
CA GLU A 125 2.73 26.33 18.39
C GLU A 125 1.46 25.48 18.24
N TYR A 126 0.34 26.08 17.84
CA TYR A 126 -0.88 25.34 17.54
C TYR A 126 -0.67 24.40 16.35
N ALA A 127 -0.06 24.88 15.25
CA ALA A 127 0.24 24.04 14.09
C ALA A 127 1.16 22.86 14.44
N TYR A 128 2.21 23.10 15.24
CA TYR A 128 3.09 22.03 15.72
C TYR A 128 2.36 21.04 16.63
N ALA A 129 1.52 21.52 17.56
CA ALA A 129 0.73 20.65 18.41
C ALA A 129 -0.22 19.76 17.60
N ILE A 130 -0.90 20.31 16.59
CA ILE A 130 -1.75 19.52 15.70
C ILE A 130 -0.93 18.50 14.90
N ARG A 131 0.25 18.88 14.41
CA ARG A 131 1.15 17.96 13.71
C ARG A 131 1.62 16.83 14.62
N ASP A 132 1.95 17.10 15.88
CA ASP A 132 2.37 16.08 16.83
C ASP A 132 1.21 15.15 17.20
N LEU A 133 0.00 15.69 17.34
CA LEU A 133 -1.21 14.92 17.70
C LEU A 133 -1.77 14.07 16.56
N THR A 134 -1.69 14.57 15.32
CA THR A 134 -2.39 13.96 14.16
C THR A 134 -1.44 13.44 13.09
N GLY A 135 -0.17 13.84 13.11
CA GLY A 135 0.79 13.62 12.03
C GLY A 135 0.62 14.55 10.82
N LEU A 136 -0.40 15.42 10.80
CA LEU A 136 -0.71 16.27 9.65
C LEU A 136 -0.04 17.65 9.75
N ASP A 137 0.61 18.08 8.68
CA ASP A 137 1.17 19.43 8.54
C ASP A 137 0.10 20.40 7.99
N LEU A 138 -0.94 20.64 8.78
CA LEU A 138 -2.03 21.55 8.42
C LEU A 138 -1.58 23.01 8.54
N LYS A 139 -1.81 23.79 7.48
CA LYS A 139 -1.48 25.22 7.45
C LYS A 139 -2.62 26.04 8.04
N PHE A 140 -2.38 26.66 9.20
CA PHE A 140 -3.31 27.58 9.88
C PHE A 140 -2.89 29.05 9.77
N GLU A 141 -1.90 29.34 8.92
CA GLU A 141 -1.37 30.69 8.72
C GLU A 141 -2.47 31.63 8.20
N GLY A 142 -2.75 32.71 8.95
CA GLY A 142 -3.81 33.68 8.65
C GLY A 142 -5.20 33.32 9.17
N ASP A 143 -5.43 32.08 9.58
CA ASP A 143 -6.71 31.63 10.17
C ASP A 143 -6.78 31.92 11.67
N LEU A 144 -5.63 31.89 12.35
CA LEU A 144 -5.52 32.23 13.77
C LEU A 144 -5.24 33.73 13.96
N ALA A 145 -5.63 34.26 15.12
CA ALA A 145 -5.40 35.65 15.45
C ALA A 145 -3.89 35.97 15.53
N SER A 146 -3.52 37.18 15.07
CA SER A 146 -2.13 37.64 15.06
C SER A 146 -1.45 37.47 16.42
N ASP A 147 -0.26 36.89 16.41
CA ASP A 147 0.52 36.69 17.62
C ASP A 147 1.15 38.00 18.06
N ALA A 148 0.73 38.50 19.23
CA ALA A 148 1.32 39.68 19.82
C ALA A 148 2.78 39.38 20.19
N ALA A 149 3.71 40.14 19.62
CA ALA A 149 5.08 40.22 20.12
C ALA A 149 5.11 41.27 21.24
N GLY A 150 5.64 40.90 22.41
CA GLY A 150 6.00 41.91 23.40
C GLY A 150 7.02 42.86 22.78
N GLY A 151 7.22 44.06 23.33
CA GLY A 151 8.21 45.04 22.80
C GLY A 151 9.64 44.46 22.61
N GLU A 152 9.91 43.30 23.19
CA GLU A 152 11.13 42.48 23.07
C GLU A 152 11.22 41.62 21.77
N GLY A 153 10.19 41.61 20.91
CA GLY A 153 10.22 40.94 19.60
C GLY A 153 9.88 39.44 19.59
N PHE A 154 9.57 38.83 20.73
CA PHE A 154 9.18 37.42 20.83
C PHE A 154 7.65 37.24 20.87
N THR A 155 7.13 36.33 20.05
CA THR A 155 5.69 36.02 19.96
C THR A 155 5.20 35.06 21.05
N ASN A 156 6.09 34.39 21.79
CA ASN A 156 5.74 33.46 22.86
C ASN A 156 5.74 34.10 24.26
N PHE A 157 5.85 35.44 24.34
CA PHE A 157 5.88 36.17 25.60
C PHE A 157 4.50 36.13 26.29
N GLY A 158 4.41 35.49 27.45
CA GLY A 158 3.14 35.15 28.09
C GLY A 158 2.24 36.35 28.43
N ASP A 159 2.82 37.49 28.80
CA ASP A 159 2.05 38.64 29.30
C ASP A 159 1.28 39.39 28.20
N VAL A 160 1.58 39.12 26.93
CA VAL A 160 0.83 39.66 25.77
C VAL A 160 0.02 38.60 25.04
N GLN A 161 0.03 37.35 25.51
CA GLN A 161 -0.62 36.20 24.88
C GLN A 161 -1.92 35.80 25.60
N PHE A 162 -2.78 36.78 25.84
CA PHE A 162 -4.08 36.59 26.49
C PHE A 162 -5.13 35.99 25.53
N MET A 163 -6.09 35.26 26.09
CA MET A 163 -7.21 34.69 25.34
C MET A 163 -8.32 35.74 25.18
N GLN A 164 -8.72 36.02 23.95
CA GLN A 164 -9.88 36.85 23.61
C GLN A 164 -10.97 35.99 22.99
N GLU A 165 -12.21 36.49 22.95
CA GLU A 165 -13.35 35.81 22.33
C GLU A 165 -13.07 35.41 20.87
N ALA A 166 -12.56 36.34 20.06
CA ALA A 166 -12.17 36.06 18.68
C ALA A 166 -11.08 34.97 18.58
N ASN A 167 -10.15 34.89 19.53
CA ASN A 167 -9.10 33.86 19.54
C ASN A 167 -9.73 32.48 19.75
N LEU A 168 -10.67 32.37 20.69
CA LEU A 168 -11.39 31.13 20.97
C LEU A 168 -12.19 30.65 19.76
N GLU A 169 -12.90 31.56 19.09
CA GLU A 169 -13.64 31.22 17.86
C GLU A 169 -12.72 30.65 16.78
N ARG A 170 -11.55 31.28 16.56
CA ARG A 170 -10.55 30.78 15.59
C ARG A 170 -9.95 29.44 16.01
N PHE A 171 -9.68 29.21 17.29
CA PHE A 171 -9.23 27.89 17.76
C PHE A 171 -10.29 26.81 17.57
N LEU A 172 -11.58 27.13 17.79
CA LEU A 172 -12.68 26.19 17.55
C LEU A 172 -12.87 25.92 16.05
N GLU A 173 -12.71 26.92 15.19
CA GLU A 173 -12.71 26.76 13.73
C GLU A 173 -11.55 25.88 13.27
N GLY A 174 -10.33 26.12 13.77
CA GLY A 174 -9.16 25.28 13.56
C GLY A 174 -9.40 23.84 14.02
N ALA A 175 -9.98 23.65 15.21
CA ALA A 175 -10.30 22.32 15.73
C ALA A 175 -11.36 21.60 14.88
N ARG A 176 -12.38 22.30 14.35
CA ARG A 176 -13.35 21.73 13.40
C ARG A 176 -12.67 21.30 12.10
N ARG A 177 -11.74 22.12 11.60
CA ARG A 177 -10.95 21.77 10.41
C ARG A 177 -10.15 20.50 10.65
N VAL A 178 -9.42 20.40 11.77
CA VAL A 178 -8.70 19.19 12.19
C VAL A 178 -9.64 17.98 12.29
N ALA A 179 -10.80 18.14 12.92
CA ALA A 179 -11.79 17.06 13.03
C ALA A 179 -12.32 16.61 11.65
N GLY A 180 -12.39 17.52 10.66
CA GLY A 180 -12.75 17.19 9.29
C GLY A 180 -11.78 16.24 8.58
N HIS A 181 -10.54 16.13 9.07
CA HIS A 181 -9.52 15.19 8.60
C HIS A 181 -9.58 13.83 9.30
N ALA A 182 -10.42 13.67 10.32
CA ALA A 182 -10.58 12.42 11.04
C ALA A 182 -11.37 11.39 10.20
N ILE A 183 -10.85 10.17 10.18
CA ILE A 183 -11.46 9.01 9.52
C ILE A 183 -12.15 8.16 10.59
N VAL A 184 -13.48 8.13 10.51
CA VAL A 184 -14.35 7.35 11.40
C VAL A 184 -14.98 6.24 10.55
N GLY A 185 -14.35 5.07 10.57
CA GLY A 185 -14.69 3.94 9.70
C GLY A 185 -14.70 2.58 10.42
N ALA A 186 -14.45 1.49 9.70
CA ALA A 186 -14.26 0.15 10.25
C ALA A 186 -12.88 -0.02 10.93
N GLY A 187 -11.93 0.89 10.68
CA GLY A 187 -10.63 0.92 11.34
C GLY A 187 -10.57 1.81 12.60
N PRO A 188 -9.39 1.93 13.24
CA PRO A 188 -9.18 2.87 14.35
C PRO A 188 -9.31 4.33 13.89
N LEU A 189 -9.55 5.23 14.86
CA LEU A 189 -9.54 6.67 14.60
C LEU A 189 -8.16 7.07 14.06
N SER A 190 -8.15 7.75 12.92
CA SER A 190 -6.93 8.21 12.26
C SER A 190 -7.18 9.52 11.50
N PHE A 191 -6.13 10.22 11.10
CA PHE A 191 -6.20 11.51 10.42
C PHE A 191 -5.53 11.44 9.05
N TYR A 192 -6.13 12.07 8.03
CA TYR A 192 -5.62 12.09 6.66
C TYR A 192 -5.61 13.50 6.08
N GLU A 193 -4.73 13.74 5.11
CA GLU A 193 -4.48 15.06 4.53
C GLU A 193 -5.71 15.70 3.89
N ASP A 194 -6.55 14.91 3.22
CA ASP A 194 -7.80 15.40 2.67
C ASP A 194 -8.89 15.40 3.76
N PRO A 195 -9.88 16.31 3.72
CA PRO A 195 -11.03 16.27 4.61
C PRO A 195 -12.28 15.62 3.98
N GLY A 196 -13.23 15.21 4.81
CA GLY A 196 -14.58 14.81 4.39
C GLY A 196 -14.68 13.46 3.65
N ARG A 197 -15.67 13.32 2.76
CA ARG A 197 -15.97 12.03 2.09
C ARG A 197 -14.86 11.57 1.14
N SER A 198 -14.27 12.49 0.40
CA SER A 198 -13.15 12.18 -0.50
C SER A 198 -11.95 11.65 0.28
N ALA A 199 -11.70 12.19 1.48
CA ALA A 199 -10.69 11.66 2.39
C ALA A 199 -10.98 10.24 2.84
N PHE A 200 -12.24 9.94 3.16
CA PHE A 200 -12.65 8.60 3.56
C PHE A 200 -12.34 7.57 2.47
N GLU A 201 -12.73 7.84 1.22
CA GLU A 201 -12.39 7.01 0.05
C GLU A 201 -10.87 6.89 -0.16
N LEU A 202 -10.16 8.02 -0.27
CA LEU A 202 -8.73 8.04 -0.56
C LEU A 202 -7.88 7.43 0.56
N SER A 203 -8.30 7.59 1.82
CA SER A 203 -7.63 6.95 2.97
C SER A 203 -7.73 5.44 2.92
N ALA A 204 -8.88 4.90 2.50
CA ALA A 204 -9.10 3.48 2.34
C ALA A 204 -8.23 2.93 1.20
N ILE A 205 -8.22 3.60 0.05
CA ILE A 205 -7.38 3.23 -1.11
C ILE A 205 -5.90 3.23 -0.72
N ARG A 206 -5.40 4.29 -0.08
CA ARG A 206 -4.00 4.39 0.35
C ARG A 206 -3.61 3.25 1.31
N ARG A 207 -4.49 2.91 2.25
CA ARG A 207 -4.26 1.77 3.17
C ARG A 207 -4.20 0.44 2.43
N ILE A 208 -5.12 0.20 1.48
CA ILE A 208 -5.16 -1.01 0.66
C ILE A 208 -3.87 -1.12 -0.18
N GLN A 209 -3.52 -0.06 -0.91
CA GLN A 209 -2.31 -0.01 -1.75
C GLN A 209 -1.04 -0.26 -0.94
N ARG A 210 -0.92 0.37 0.23
CA ARG A 210 0.23 0.15 1.13
C ARG A 210 0.37 -1.33 1.53
N ILE A 211 -0.72 -1.98 1.94
CA ILE A 211 -0.70 -3.41 2.31
C ILE A 211 -0.34 -4.27 1.08
N TYR A 212 -0.89 -3.95 -0.08
CA TYR A 212 -0.62 -4.65 -1.33
C TYR A 212 0.84 -4.55 -1.77
N GLU A 213 1.43 -3.36 -1.70
CA GLU A 213 2.84 -3.12 -2.05
C GLU A 213 3.81 -3.77 -1.06
N GLN A 214 3.47 -3.73 0.24
CA GLN A 214 4.34 -4.27 1.29
C GLN A 214 4.35 -5.80 1.35
N HIS A 215 3.21 -6.45 1.08
CA HIS A 215 3.05 -7.89 1.29
C HIS A 215 2.71 -8.68 0.02
N GLY A 216 2.15 -8.02 -0.99
CA GLY A 216 1.76 -8.64 -2.24
C GLY A 216 2.89 -8.77 -3.25
N PHE A 217 2.51 -9.23 -4.43
CA PHE A 217 3.40 -9.27 -5.58
C PHE A 217 2.60 -9.11 -6.86
N ARG A 218 3.29 -8.61 -7.89
CA ARG A 218 2.75 -8.40 -9.22
C ARG A 218 3.83 -8.63 -10.27
N ALA A 219 3.66 -9.68 -11.07
CA ALA A 219 4.54 -9.97 -12.20
C ALA A 219 4.12 -9.25 -13.48
N ILE A 220 2.83 -8.96 -13.64
CA ILE A 220 2.26 -8.31 -14.83
C ILE A 220 1.33 -7.20 -14.37
N SER A 221 1.39 -6.05 -15.05
CA SER A 221 0.43 -4.96 -14.82
C SER A 221 -0.22 -4.54 -16.14
N GLY A 222 -1.52 -4.23 -16.08
CA GLY A 222 -2.12 -3.31 -17.04
C GLY A 222 -1.56 -1.89 -16.87
N GLU A 223 -1.80 -1.06 -17.88
CA GLU A 223 -1.54 0.39 -17.96
C GLU A 223 -0.75 1.02 -16.79
N GLY A 224 0.57 1.21 -16.98
CA GLY A 224 1.41 2.04 -16.09
C GLY A 224 1.89 1.42 -14.77
N GLY A 225 1.36 0.27 -14.33
CA GLY A 225 1.80 -0.34 -13.07
C GLY A 225 3.16 -1.07 -13.20
N LYS A 226 3.98 -0.97 -12.14
CA LYS A 226 5.34 -1.54 -12.09
C LYS A 226 5.32 -2.92 -11.44
N PRO A 227 6.10 -3.90 -11.95
CA PRO A 227 6.27 -5.18 -11.27
C PRO A 227 6.96 -5.02 -9.91
N PHE A 228 6.52 -5.78 -8.90
CA PHE A 228 7.13 -5.81 -7.56
C PHE A 228 6.89 -7.16 -6.88
N GLY A 229 7.66 -7.45 -5.81
CA GLY A 229 7.56 -8.72 -5.08
C GLY A 229 7.93 -9.96 -5.90
N LEU A 230 8.71 -9.79 -6.97
CA LEU A 230 8.99 -10.84 -7.96
C LEU A 230 9.79 -12.01 -7.42
N ASP A 231 10.49 -11.85 -6.30
CA ASP A 231 11.34 -12.87 -5.69
C ASP A 231 10.63 -13.72 -4.63
N ILE A 232 9.34 -13.48 -4.38
CA ILE A 232 8.59 -14.19 -3.35
C ILE A 232 8.50 -15.70 -3.63
N TYR A 233 8.33 -16.09 -4.89
CA TYR A 233 8.23 -17.50 -5.28
C TYR A 233 9.56 -18.22 -5.10
N ARG A 234 10.66 -17.71 -5.67
CA ARG A 234 11.98 -18.36 -5.53
C ARG A 234 12.40 -18.51 -4.06
N LYS A 235 12.09 -17.51 -3.22
CA LYS A 235 12.36 -17.55 -1.77
C LYS A 235 11.50 -18.61 -1.07
N ALA A 236 10.21 -18.68 -1.38
CA ALA A 236 9.32 -19.67 -0.80
C ALA A 236 9.65 -21.10 -1.24
N PHE A 237 10.04 -21.31 -2.50
CA PHE A 237 10.54 -22.60 -2.98
C PHE A 237 11.83 -23.00 -2.28
N TYR A 238 12.77 -22.08 -2.09
CA TYR A 238 13.99 -22.37 -1.34
C TYR A 238 13.71 -22.73 0.12
N ALA A 239 12.82 -22.00 0.80
CA ALA A 239 12.40 -22.33 2.17
C ALA A 239 11.73 -23.72 2.25
N ALA A 240 10.84 -24.04 1.31
CA ALA A 240 10.20 -25.35 1.21
C ALA A 240 11.21 -26.48 0.93
N TRP A 241 12.20 -26.24 0.07
CA TRP A 241 13.29 -27.16 -0.21
C TRP A 241 14.18 -27.37 1.03
N ALA A 242 14.54 -26.30 1.74
CA ALA A 242 15.34 -26.38 2.95
C ALA A 242 14.61 -27.19 4.04
N HIS A 243 13.29 -27.05 4.13
CA HIS A 243 12.46 -27.87 5.01
C HIS A 243 12.47 -29.35 4.63
N ARG A 244 12.31 -29.68 3.33
CA ARG A 244 12.44 -31.05 2.80
C ARG A 244 13.75 -31.71 3.22
N HIS A 245 14.85 -30.95 3.21
CA HIS A 245 16.18 -31.42 3.59
C HIS A 245 16.50 -31.24 5.09
N ARG A 246 15.47 -31.10 5.94
CA ARG A 246 15.58 -31.04 7.41
C ARG A 246 16.50 -29.92 7.93
N ARG A 247 16.55 -28.78 7.22
CA ARG A 247 17.37 -27.61 7.61
C ARG A 247 16.67 -26.62 8.55
N GLY A 248 15.38 -26.85 8.86
CA GLY A 248 14.58 -26.03 9.78
C GLY A 248 13.08 -26.29 9.62
N ALA A 249 12.28 -25.74 10.54
CA ALA A 249 10.82 -25.70 10.39
C ALA A 249 10.39 -24.68 9.32
N LEU A 250 9.21 -24.84 8.74
CA LEU A 250 8.72 -23.95 7.66
C LEU A 250 8.65 -22.49 8.12
N GLU A 251 8.19 -22.25 9.34
CA GLU A 251 8.04 -20.92 9.94
C GLU A 251 9.40 -20.23 10.13
N GLU A 252 10.39 -20.97 10.64
CA GLU A 252 11.75 -20.45 10.83
C GLU A 252 12.41 -20.12 9.49
N LEU A 253 12.24 -21.00 8.50
CA LEU A 253 12.81 -20.81 7.17
C LEU A 253 12.12 -19.68 6.41
N ALA A 254 10.81 -19.52 6.57
CA ALA A 254 10.07 -18.38 6.04
C ALA A 254 10.58 -17.05 6.60
N ALA A 255 10.80 -16.99 7.93
CA ALA A 255 11.38 -15.82 8.58
C ALA A 255 12.80 -15.51 8.07
N ARG A 256 13.67 -16.53 7.89
CA ARG A 256 15.03 -16.35 7.34
C ARG A 256 15.03 -15.81 5.91
N GLU A 257 14.06 -16.20 5.09
CA GLU A 257 13.95 -15.73 3.70
C GLU A 257 13.15 -14.42 3.57
N HIS A 258 12.67 -13.86 4.69
CA HIS A 258 11.80 -12.69 4.73
C HIS A 258 10.52 -12.88 3.89
N VAL A 259 9.89 -14.05 4.03
CA VAL A 259 8.63 -14.41 3.36
C VAL A 259 7.59 -14.81 4.40
N SER A 260 6.31 -14.59 4.10
CA SER A 260 5.22 -15.03 4.97
C SER A 260 5.25 -16.55 5.25
N PRO A 261 5.15 -16.97 6.52
CA PRO A 261 4.98 -18.37 6.88
C PRO A 261 3.72 -19.02 6.28
N ARG A 262 2.65 -18.24 6.04
CA ARG A 262 1.44 -18.75 5.35
C ARG A 262 1.74 -19.08 3.90
N PHE A 263 2.55 -18.25 3.24
CA PHE A 263 2.87 -18.44 1.84
C PHE A 263 3.80 -19.64 1.65
N VAL A 264 4.82 -19.80 2.50
CA VAL A 264 5.68 -20.99 2.47
C VAL A 264 4.90 -22.27 2.75
N ARG A 265 3.93 -22.26 3.69
CA ARG A 265 3.02 -23.39 3.92
C ARG A 265 2.13 -23.68 2.71
N HIS A 266 1.62 -22.65 2.03
CA HIS A 266 0.86 -22.81 0.79
C HIS A 266 1.70 -23.47 -0.30
N ILE A 267 2.94 -23.01 -0.53
CA ILE A 267 3.87 -23.62 -1.48
C ILE A 267 4.16 -25.08 -1.10
N TRP A 268 4.50 -25.34 0.16
CA TRP A 268 4.75 -26.70 0.65
C TRP A 268 3.55 -27.62 0.41
N THR A 269 2.33 -27.15 0.72
CA THR A 269 1.09 -27.91 0.50
C THR A 269 0.90 -28.20 -0.99
N ALA A 270 1.08 -27.20 -1.85
CA ALA A 270 0.93 -27.35 -3.30
C ALA A 270 1.95 -28.34 -3.90
N MET A 271 3.18 -28.38 -3.37
CA MET A 271 4.21 -29.34 -3.85
C MET A 271 3.93 -30.78 -3.44
N ASN A 272 3.13 -30.99 -2.39
CA ASN A 272 2.78 -32.32 -1.88
C ASN A 272 1.38 -32.79 -2.34
N GLU A 273 0.66 -31.98 -3.12
CA GLU A 273 -0.65 -32.33 -3.65
C GLU A 273 -0.55 -33.38 -4.75
N LYS A 274 -1.23 -34.52 -4.56
CA LYS A 274 -1.26 -35.62 -5.53
C LYS A 274 -2.21 -35.31 -6.69
N GLY A 275 -1.88 -35.80 -7.88
CA GLY A 275 -2.76 -35.69 -9.05
C GLY A 275 -2.85 -34.29 -9.63
N THR A 276 -1.90 -33.40 -9.32
CA THR A 276 -1.81 -32.09 -9.96
C THR A 276 -1.61 -32.26 -11.46
N ALA A 277 -2.51 -31.70 -12.26
CA ALA A 277 -2.46 -31.76 -13.73
C ALA A 277 -1.62 -30.62 -14.32
N HIS A 278 -1.25 -30.74 -15.61
CA HIS A 278 -0.52 -29.69 -16.33
C HIS A 278 -1.38 -28.41 -16.42
N PRO A 279 -0.81 -27.20 -16.20
CA PRO A 279 0.61 -26.90 -16.03
C PRO A 279 1.15 -26.97 -14.59
N GLY A 280 0.30 -27.12 -13.58
CA GLY A 280 0.75 -27.21 -12.19
C GLY A 280 1.69 -28.39 -11.91
N SER A 281 1.50 -29.51 -12.63
CA SER A 281 2.38 -30.69 -12.55
C SER A 281 3.84 -30.36 -12.88
N GLU A 282 4.09 -29.42 -13.78
CA GLU A 282 5.43 -29.02 -14.19
C GLU A 282 6.15 -28.24 -13.08
N VAL A 283 5.42 -27.39 -12.34
CA VAL A 283 5.96 -26.70 -11.15
C VAL A 283 6.36 -27.73 -10.09
N VAL A 284 5.46 -28.68 -9.80
CA VAL A 284 5.70 -29.76 -8.83
C VAL A 284 6.92 -30.60 -9.25
N ARG A 285 6.97 -31.01 -10.52
CA ARG A 285 8.09 -31.79 -11.08
C ARG A 285 9.42 -31.04 -10.90
N ARG A 286 9.51 -29.78 -11.33
CA ARG A 286 10.72 -28.97 -11.20
C ARG A 286 11.16 -28.77 -9.75
N PHE A 287 10.21 -28.62 -8.82
CA PHE A 287 10.52 -28.53 -7.39
C PHE A 287 11.13 -29.84 -6.84
N TRP A 288 10.56 -30.98 -7.20
CA TRP A 288 11.06 -32.27 -6.70
C TRP A 288 12.41 -32.66 -7.32
N GLU A 289 12.69 -32.18 -8.53
CA GLU A 289 13.97 -32.29 -9.25
C GLU A 289 15.02 -31.24 -8.85
N LEU A 290 14.72 -30.36 -7.89
CA LEU A 290 15.72 -29.40 -7.39
C LEU A 290 17.00 -30.12 -6.93
N PRO A 291 18.18 -29.51 -7.14
CA PRO A 291 19.45 -30.11 -6.77
C PRO A 291 19.50 -30.50 -5.29
N ALA A 292 20.23 -31.57 -4.99
CA ALA A 292 20.50 -31.97 -3.63
C ALA A 292 21.41 -30.93 -2.92
N PRO A 293 21.41 -30.86 -1.58
CA PRO A 293 22.19 -29.89 -0.82
C PRO A 293 23.68 -29.79 -1.17
N GLU A 294 24.25 -30.88 -1.66
CA GLU A 294 25.65 -31.03 -2.06
C GLU A 294 26.01 -30.21 -3.31
N ALA A 295 25.03 -29.87 -4.16
CA ALA A 295 25.23 -29.02 -5.33
C ALA A 295 25.50 -27.55 -4.97
N GLY A 296 25.36 -27.18 -3.69
CA GLY A 296 25.55 -25.83 -3.20
C GLY A 296 24.30 -24.96 -3.30
N GLU A 297 24.19 -24.00 -2.37
CA GLU A 297 23.02 -23.12 -2.25
C GLU A 297 22.76 -22.29 -3.51
N ALA A 298 23.81 -21.81 -4.18
CA ALA A 298 23.68 -21.03 -5.41
C ALA A 298 22.99 -21.81 -6.54
N ALA A 299 23.31 -23.10 -6.70
CA ALA A 299 22.69 -23.95 -7.72
C ALA A 299 21.20 -24.19 -7.43
N VAL A 300 20.84 -24.43 -6.17
CA VAL A 300 19.44 -24.60 -5.75
C VAL A 300 18.65 -23.32 -5.97
N ARG A 301 19.20 -22.16 -5.59
CA ARG A 301 18.56 -20.86 -5.80
C ARG A 301 18.37 -20.55 -7.28
N ALA A 302 19.36 -20.84 -8.12
CA ALA A 302 19.23 -20.70 -9.57
C ALA A 302 18.11 -21.60 -10.13
N ALA A 303 17.99 -22.85 -9.66
CA ALA A 303 16.91 -23.73 -10.07
C ALA A 303 15.52 -23.25 -9.57
N CYS A 304 15.44 -22.62 -8.39
CA CYS A 304 14.19 -22.00 -7.91
C CYS A 304 13.75 -20.82 -8.81
N VAL A 305 14.69 -20.06 -9.37
CA VAL A 305 14.40 -19.00 -10.34
C VAL A 305 13.77 -19.57 -11.62
N GLU A 306 14.19 -20.76 -12.07
CA GLU A 306 13.61 -21.40 -13.26
C GLU A 306 12.17 -21.90 -13.02
N ILE A 307 11.79 -22.18 -11.77
CA ILE A 307 10.40 -22.49 -11.40
C ILE A 307 9.56 -21.20 -11.43
N GLU A 308 10.07 -20.12 -10.84
CA GLU A 308 9.43 -18.80 -10.84
C GLU A 308 9.19 -18.28 -12.27
N LYS A 309 10.21 -18.36 -13.14
CA LYS A 309 10.08 -18.01 -14.56
C LYS A 309 8.98 -18.79 -15.25
N PHE A 310 8.88 -20.11 -15.02
CA PHE A 310 7.79 -20.90 -15.59
C PHE A 310 6.41 -20.37 -15.16
N ILE A 311 6.23 -20.03 -13.87
CA ILE A 311 4.98 -19.47 -13.36
C ILE A 311 4.65 -18.13 -14.03
N PHE A 312 5.64 -17.26 -14.20
CA PHE A 312 5.47 -15.92 -14.78
C PHE A 312 5.34 -15.92 -16.32
N ASP A 313 5.94 -16.89 -17.01
CA ASP A 313 5.93 -16.94 -18.47
C ASP A 313 4.78 -17.79 -19.03
N TRP A 314 4.21 -18.71 -18.25
CA TRP A 314 3.21 -19.64 -18.77
C TRP A 314 1.92 -18.94 -19.27
N PRO A 315 1.31 -17.98 -18.56
CA PRO A 315 0.22 -17.16 -19.08
C PRO A 315 0.59 -16.30 -20.29
N ARG A 316 1.81 -15.71 -20.30
CA ARG A 316 2.31 -14.95 -21.45
C ARG A 316 2.39 -15.83 -22.70
N TRP A 317 2.88 -17.06 -22.53
CA TRP A 317 2.90 -18.07 -23.56
C TRP A 317 1.46 -18.45 -23.98
N LEU A 318 0.57 -18.79 -23.04
CA LEU A 318 -0.80 -19.22 -23.36
C LEU A 318 -1.55 -18.17 -24.19
N PHE A 319 -1.42 -16.89 -23.84
CA PHE A 319 -2.10 -15.77 -24.50
C PHE A 319 -1.36 -15.21 -25.71
N ALA A 320 -0.32 -15.90 -26.19
CA ALA A 320 0.50 -15.48 -27.32
C ALA A 320 0.93 -14.00 -27.18
N ALA A 321 1.41 -13.61 -26.00
CA ALA A 321 1.82 -12.23 -25.75
C ALA A 321 3.00 -11.86 -26.67
N GLY A 322 2.82 -10.86 -27.53
CA GLY A 322 3.77 -10.45 -28.56
C GLY A 322 4.91 -9.56 -28.02
N ASP A 323 5.71 -8.99 -28.92
CA ASP A 323 6.86 -8.13 -28.54
C ASP A 323 6.41 -6.86 -27.80
N ALA A 324 5.22 -6.34 -28.12
CA ALA A 324 4.62 -5.20 -27.43
C ALA A 324 4.31 -5.48 -25.94
N ALA A 325 4.17 -6.76 -25.56
CA ALA A 325 3.98 -7.23 -24.18
C ALA A 325 5.27 -7.43 -23.41
N ALA A 326 6.42 -7.39 -24.06
CA ALA A 326 7.73 -7.54 -23.44
C ALA A 326 8.33 -6.20 -22.99
N GLY A 327 7.85 -5.07 -23.53
CA GLY A 327 8.47 -3.75 -23.36
C GLY A 327 7.62 -2.66 -22.71
N GLY A 328 6.42 -2.97 -22.20
CA GLY A 328 5.54 -1.98 -21.55
C GLY A 328 5.05 -0.84 -22.47
N ALA A 329 5.23 -0.98 -23.78
CA ALA A 329 4.98 0.06 -24.79
C ALA A 329 3.89 -0.33 -25.79
N GLY A 330 2.90 -1.15 -25.41
CA GLY A 330 1.70 -1.29 -26.23
C GLY A 330 0.83 -2.56 -26.08
N ASP A 331 1.25 -3.61 -25.36
CA ASP A 331 0.32 -4.67 -24.97
C ASP A 331 -0.15 -4.44 -23.53
N GLU A 332 -1.31 -3.79 -23.42
CA GLU A 332 -1.90 -3.36 -22.15
C GLU A 332 -2.89 -4.39 -21.59
N ARG A 333 -2.92 -5.61 -22.16
CA ARG A 333 -3.80 -6.68 -21.69
C ARG A 333 -3.36 -7.14 -20.29
N ALA A 334 -4.32 -7.24 -19.37
CA ALA A 334 -4.14 -8.00 -18.15
C ALA A 334 -4.01 -9.49 -18.53
N LEU A 335 -2.79 -10.01 -18.63
CA LEU A 335 -2.48 -11.41 -18.98
C LEU A 335 -2.84 -12.37 -17.82
N VAL A 336 -4.03 -12.20 -17.27
CA VAL A 336 -4.56 -12.87 -16.09
C VAL A 336 -5.47 -14.01 -16.52
N ILE A 337 -5.17 -15.22 -16.06
CA ILE A 337 -5.99 -16.39 -16.33
C ILE A 337 -7.25 -16.34 -15.48
N HIS A 338 -8.39 -16.31 -16.16
CA HIS A 338 -9.72 -16.52 -15.60
C HIS A 338 -10.57 -17.27 -16.61
N ARG A 339 -11.75 -17.75 -16.20
CA ARG A 339 -12.57 -18.68 -16.98
C ARG A 339 -12.86 -18.16 -18.40
N ASP A 340 -13.23 -16.89 -18.52
CA ASP A 340 -13.61 -16.31 -19.80
C ASP A 340 -12.41 -16.08 -20.73
N ALA A 341 -11.25 -15.68 -20.18
CA ALA A 341 -10.02 -15.52 -20.96
C ALA A 341 -9.49 -16.83 -21.58
N ILE A 342 -9.85 -17.99 -21.03
CA ILE A 342 -9.47 -19.31 -21.57
C ILE A 342 -10.67 -20.09 -22.11
N ALA A 343 -11.78 -19.41 -22.36
CA ALA A 343 -12.93 -20.01 -23.02
C ALA A 343 -12.55 -20.40 -24.46
N ALA A 344 -12.75 -21.68 -24.80
CA ALA A 344 -12.54 -22.17 -26.15
C ALA A 344 -13.87 -22.23 -26.90
N SER A 345 -13.79 -22.21 -28.22
CA SER A 345 -14.93 -22.37 -29.12
C SER A 345 -14.60 -23.37 -30.22
N ALA A 346 -15.60 -24.04 -30.80
CA ALA A 346 -15.36 -24.96 -31.91
C ALA A 346 -14.92 -24.23 -33.19
N SER A 347 -15.15 -22.92 -33.26
CA SER A 347 -14.74 -22.08 -34.39
C SER A 347 -14.54 -20.64 -33.93
N HIS A 348 -13.53 -19.98 -34.50
CA HIS A 348 -13.22 -18.58 -34.24
C HIS A 348 -12.95 -17.84 -35.54
N ARG A 349 -13.49 -16.62 -35.66
CA ARG A 349 -13.26 -15.72 -36.79
C ARG A 349 -12.16 -14.73 -36.44
N PHE A 350 -11.04 -14.85 -37.13
CA PHE A 350 -9.91 -13.94 -36.99
C PHE A 350 -10.05 -12.75 -37.92
N ARG A 351 -9.75 -11.56 -37.40
CA ARG A 351 -9.54 -10.34 -38.18
C ARG A 351 -8.18 -9.76 -37.84
N VAL A 352 -7.28 -9.73 -38.81
CA VAL A 352 -5.87 -9.36 -38.58
C VAL A 352 -5.43 -8.32 -39.60
N ASN A 353 -4.81 -7.24 -39.11
CA ASN A 353 -4.15 -6.27 -39.98
C ASN A 353 -2.76 -6.79 -40.34
N ILE A 354 -2.48 -6.92 -41.63
CA ILE A 354 -1.22 -7.40 -42.18
C ILE A 354 -0.56 -6.25 -42.93
N ARG A 355 0.74 -6.06 -42.72
CA ARG A 355 1.55 -5.05 -43.40
C ARG A 355 2.66 -5.73 -44.20
N ALA A 356 2.95 -5.21 -45.39
CA ALA A 356 4.16 -5.59 -46.11
C ALA A 356 5.37 -4.94 -45.44
N ARG A 357 6.44 -5.72 -45.15
CA ARG A 357 7.69 -5.20 -44.58
C ARG A 357 8.70 -4.80 -45.66
N SER A 358 8.66 -5.46 -46.80
CA SER A 358 9.45 -5.14 -48.00
C SER A 358 8.65 -5.48 -49.25
N GLY A 359 8.68 -4.59 -50.24
CA GLY A 359 7.92 -4.75 -51.49
C GLY A 359 6.40 -4.75 -51.27
N ASN A 360 5.69 -5.51 -52.11
CA ASN A 360 4.23 -5.61 -52.12
C ASN A 360 3.73 -6.96 -51.60
N ARG A 361 4.53 -7.70 -50.82
CA ARG A 361 4.14 -9.00 -50.27
C ARG A 361 4.11 -8.95 -48.76
N ALA A 362 3.04 -9.52 -48.19
CA ALA A 362 2.81 -9.54 -46.76
C ALA A 362 2.81 -10.99 -46.26
N GLN A 363 3.77 -11.32 -45.40
CA GLN A 363 3.92 -12.66 -44.87
C GLN A 363 2.91 -12.91 -43.73
N VAL A 364 2.26 -14.07 -43.77
CA VAL A 364 1.36 -14.56 -42.72
C VAL A 364 1.83 -15.90 -42.22
N TYR A 365 1.79 -16.07 -40.90
CA TYR A 365 2.06 -17.33 -40.20
C TYR A 365 0.83 -17.76 -39.42
N LEU A 366 0.37 -18.97 -39.70
CA LEU A 366 -0.65 -19.69 -38.94
C LEU A 366 0.05 -20.68 -38.02
N ASN A 367 0.00 -20.41 -36.73
CA ASN A 367 0.56 -21.27 -35.70
C ASN A 367 -0.57 -22.03 -35.01
N VAL A 368 -0.54 -23.36 -35.08
CA VAL A 368 -1.49 -24.23 -34.39
C VAL A 368 -0.72 -25.11 -33.43
N LEU A 369 -1.02 -25.02 -32.13
CA LEU A 369 -0.38 -25.83 -31.10
C LEU A 369 -1.44 -26.47 -30.20
N SER A 370 -1.28 -27.76 -29.91
CA SER A 370 -2.06 -28.37 -28.82
C SER A 370 -1.48 -27.93 -27.48
N VAL A 371 -2.28 -27.26 -26.66
CA VAL A 371 -1.92 -26.83 -25.30
C VAL A 371 -2.37 -27.81 -24.22
N ASN A 372 -3.14 -28.84 -24.62
CA ASN A 372 -3.41 -29.98 -23.76
C ASN A 372 -2.33 -31.04 -23.99
N ALA A 373 -1.38 -31.14 -23.05
CA ALA A 373 -0.27 -32.09 -23.12
C ALA A 373 -0.72 -33.56 -23.05
N GLU A 374 -1.91 -33.82 -22.52
CA GLU A 374 -2.49 -35.17 -22.41
C GLU A 374 -3.32 -35.55 -23.65
N ALA A 375 -3.49 -34.63 -24.59
CA ALA A 375 -4.29 -34.87 -25.78
C ALA A 375 -3.70 -35.98 -26.62
N LYS A 376 -4.51 -37.01 -26.90
CA LYS A 376 -4.12 -38.11 -27.79
C LYS A 376 -4.43 -37.78 -29.25
N ASP A 377 -5.47 -36.98 -29.47
CA ASP A 377 -5.93 -36.64 -30.80
C ASP A 377 -5.13 -35.46 -31.37
N LYS A 378 -4.91 -35.50 -32.70
CA LYS A 378 -4.26 -34.43 -33.45
C LYS A 378 -5.23 -33.89 -34.51
N PRO A 379 -6.24 -33.09 -34.09
CA PRO A 379 -7.27 -32.61 -35.01
C PRO A 379 -6.70 -31.71 -36.09
N MET A 380 -7.35 -31.73 -37.24
CA MET A 380 -7.12 -30.76 -38.32
C MET A 380 -8.01 -29.54 -38.12
N LEU A 381 -7.48 -28.36 -38.44
CA LEU A 381 -8.23 -27.11 -38.50
C LEU A 381 -8.64 -26.82 -39.93
N LEU A 382 -9.93 -26.58 -40.13
CA LEU A 382 -10.49 -26.06 -41.37
C LEU A 382 -10.45 -24.53 -41.35
N TRP A 383 -9.68 -23.96 -42.28
CA TRP A 383 -9.64 -22.53 -42.54
C TRP A 383 -10.58 -22.20 -43.68
N ARG A 384 -11.66 -21.48 -43.40
CA ARG A 384 -12.72 -21.17 -44.36
C ARG A 384 -13.07 -19.70 -44.39
N ASP A 385 -13.79 -19.32 -45.44
CA ASP A 385 -14.31 -17.96 -45.64
C ASP A 385 -13.20 -16.89 -45.63
N ALA A 386 -12.01 -17.26 -46.09
CA ALA A 386 -10.83 -16.41 -46.08
C ALA A 386 -10.96 -15.26 -47.09
N GLN A 387 -11.09 -14.04 -46.59
CA GLN A 387 -11.22 -12.81 -47.36
C GLN A 387 -10.12 -11.81 -46.99
N VAL A 388 -9.66 -11.04 -47.97
CA VAL A 388 -8.67 -9.99 -47.80
C VAL A 388 -9.25 -8.67 -48.28
N ARG A 389 -9.13 -7.63 -47.46
CA ARG A 389 -9.47 -6.25 -47.83
C ARG A 389 -8.21 -5.40 -47.82
N THR A 390 -7.87 -4.79 -48.94
CA THR A 390 -6.66 -3.98 -49.02
C THR A 390 -6.96 -2.55 -48.59
N ARG A 391 -6.01 -1.92 -47.87
CA ARG A 391 -6.09 -0.53 -47.46
C ARG A 391 -5.24 0.30 -48.40
N ASN A 392 -5.88 1.22 -49.13
CA ASN A 392 -5.21 2.08 -50.10
C ASN A 392 -4.58 3.29 -49.41
N ALA A 393 -3.86 4.12 -50.17
CA ALA A 393 -3.19 5.32 -49.66
C ALA A 393 -4.13 6.33 -48.96
N ASP A 394 -5.42 6.34 -49.32
CA ASP A 394 -6.49 7.12 -48.68
C ASP A 394 -6.95 6.56 -47.32
N ARG A 395 -6.34 5.47 -46.86
CA ARG A 395 -6.64 4.72 -45.62
C ARG A 395 -8.02 4.04 -45.59
N LEU A 396 -8.77 4.04 -46.69
CA LEU A 396 -10.04 3.31 -46.80
C LEU A 396 -9.80 1.83 -47.14
N LEU A 397 -10.67 0.97 -46.63
CA LEU A 397 -10.65 -0.47 -46.94
C LEU A 397 -11.45 -0.74 -48.22
N GLY A 398 -10.78 -1.35 -49.21
CA GLY A 398 -11.39 -1.81 -50.45
C GLY A 398 -12.38 -2.97 -50.26
N PRO A 399 -12.99 -3.44 -51.37
CA PRO A 399 -13.91 -4.57 -51.36
C PRO A 399 -13.19 -5.88 -50.96
N PRO A 400 -13.89 -6.82 -50.31
CA PRO A 400 -13.31 -8.11 -49.94
C PRO A 400 -12.99 -8.96 -51.18
N GLN A 401 -11.81 -9.58 -51.18
CA GLN A 401 -11.34 -10.49 -52.21
C GLN A 401 -11.02 -11.86 -51.60
N PRO A 402 -11.30 -13.00 -52.27
CA PRO A 402 -10.92 -14.31 -51.76
C PRO A 402 -9.40 -14.45 -51.60
N LEU A 403 -8.94 -14.96 -50.44
CA LEU A 403 -7.51 -15.12 -50.13
C LEU A 403 -6.76 -15.87 -51.24
N LEU A 404 -7.32 -16.98 -51.73
CA LEU A 404 -6.69 -17.84 -52.75
C LEU A 404 -6.35 -17.10 -54.06
N ARG A 405 -6.99 -15.97 -54.36
CA ARG A 405 -6.65 -15.14 -55.55
C ARG A 405 -5.40 -14.29 -55.37
N LEU A 406 -4.96 -14.09 -54.13
CA LEU A 406 -3.81 -13.27 -53.76
C LEU A 406 -2.58 -14.10 -53.39
N LEU A 407 -2.68 -15.43 -53.48
CA LEU A 407 -1.59 -16.37 -53.27
C LEU A 407 -1.03 -16.85 -54.61
N ASP A 408 0.25 -17.22 -54.64
CA ASP A 408 0.84 -17.88 -55.81
C ASP A 408 0.34 -19.33 -55.95
N THR A 409 0.44 -19.88 -57.17
CA THR A 409 -0.07 -21.21 -57.51
C THR A 409 0.57 -22.33 -56.71
N GLU A 410 1.86 -22.21 -56.37
CA GLU A 410 2.59 -23.21 -55.58
C GLU A 410 2.05 -23.27 -54.15
N THR A 411 1.83 -22.10 -53.54
CA THR A 411 1.23 -21.96 -52.22
C THR A 411 -0.20 -22.50 -52.18
N VAL A 412 -1.02 -22.21 -53.19
CA VAL A 412 -2.38 -22.78 -53.29
C VAL A 412 -2.34 -24.31 -53.38
N SER A 413 -1.41 -24.87 -54.17
CA SER A 413 -1.22 -26.32 -54.26
C SER A 413 -0.75 -26.92 -52.92
N ARG A 414 0.15 -26.24 -52.19
CA ARG A 414 0.66 -26.69 -50.88
C ARG A 414 -0.42 -26.69 -49.81
N LEU A 415 -1.28 -25.67 -49.79
CA LEU A 415 -2.36 -25.57 -48.79
C LEU A 415 -3.48 -26.59 -49.02
N GLY A 416 -3.61 -27.13 -50.24
CA GLY A 416 -4.68 -28.05 -50.60
C GLY A 416 -6.02 -27.30 -50.68
N ALA A 417 -6.34 -26.77 -51.86
CA ALA A 417 -7.54 -25.97 -52.06
C ALA A 417 -8.81 -26.84 -51.99
N ALA A 418 -9.63 -26.62 -50.96
CA ALA A 418 -11.03 -27.02 -50.95
C ALA A 418 -11.89 -25.86 -51.52
N PRO A 419 -13.11 -26.11 -52.04
CA PRO A 419 -13.94 -25.08 -52.69
C PRO A 419 -14.23 -23.81 -51.87
N ARG A 420 -13.94 -23.79 -50.56
CA ARG A 420 -14.11 -22.65 -49.64
C ARG A 420 -13.01 -22.51 -48.57
N GLY A 421 -11.84 -23.11 -48.75
CA GLY A 421 -10.82 -23.10 -47.68
C GLY A 421 -9.62 -24.02 -47.89
N PHE A 422 -8.90 -24.26 -46.80
CA PHE A 422 -7.79 -25.21 -46.70
C PHE A 422 -7.70 -25.78 -45.28
N THR A 423 -6.94 -26.86 -45.08
CA THR A 423 -6.80 -27.50 -43.76
C THR A 423 -5.36 -27.49 -43.29
N THR A 424 -5.13 -27.26 -42.00
CA THR A 424 -3.79 -27.38 -41.39
C THR A 424 -3.83 -28.26 -40.14
N GLY A 425 -2.77 -29.04 -39.92
CA GLY A 425 -2.56 -29.75 -38.66
C GLY A 425 -1.86 -28.87 -37.61
N VAL A 426 -1.44 -29.51 -36.52
CA VAL A 426 -0.55 -28.91 -35.51
C VAL A 426 0.81 -28.59 -36.15
N GLY A 427 1.28 -27.35 -36.00
CA GLY A 427 2.52 -26.87 -36.60
C GLY A 427 2.40 -25.42 -37.06
N VAL A 428 3.37 -25.00 -37.87
CA VAL A 428 3.41 -23.66 -38.46
C VAL A 428 3.17 -23.78 -39.97
N THR A 429 2.14 -23.11 -40.46
CA THR A 429 1.86 -22.95 -41.88
C THR A 429 2.06 -21.50 -42.26
N SER A 430 2.66 -21.22 -43.42
CA SER A 430 2.91 -19.85 -43.85
C SER A 430 2.63 -19.64 -45.33
N PHE A 431 2.28 -18.40 -45.67
CA PHE A 431 2.02 -17.96 -47.03
C PHE A 431 2.21 -16.44 -47.15
N GLU A 432 2.49 -15.98 -48.37
CA GLU A 432 2.59 -14.57 -48.70
C GLU A 432 1.34 -14.09 -49.43
N ILE A 433 0.78 -12.96 -48.99
CA ILE A 433 -0.32 -12.28 -49.69
C ILE A 433 0.28 -11.20 -50.57
N ALA A 434 0.02 -11.27 -51.88
CA ALA A 434 0.36 -10.21 -52.81
C ALA A 434 -0.59 -9.03 -52.63
N LEU A 435 -0.05 -7.88 -52.21
CA LEU A 435 -0.77 -6.62 -52.12
C LEU A 435 -0.83 -5.94 -53.50
N PRO A 436 -2.02 -5.51 -53.97
CA PRO A 436 -2.16 -4.72 -55.18
C PRO A 436 -1.36 -3.41 -55.12
N GLY A 437 -0.95 -2.88 -56.27
CA GLY A 437 -0.20 -1.62 -56.35
C GLY A 437 -0.95 -0.46 -55.68
N GLY A 438 -0.29 0.25 -54.76
CA GLY A 438 -0.86 1.38 -54.00
C GLY A 438 -1.49 1.01 -52.65
N ALA A 439 -1.57 -0.28 -52.30
CA ALA A 439 -2.00 -0.71 -50.97
C ALA A 439 -0.86 -0.61 -49.95
N ILE A 440 -1.15 -0.04 -48.78
CA ILE A 440 -0.19 0.15 -47.68
C ILE A 440 -0.36 -0.89 -46.55
N ALA A 441 -1.50 -1.57 -46.51
CA ALA A 441 -1.80 -2.66 -45.59
C ALA A 441 -2.95 -3.52 -46.15
N ALA A 442 -3.21 -4.66 -45.53
CA ALA A 442 -4.42 -5.44 -45.77
C ALA A 442 -5.03 -5.92 -44.45
N GLU A 443 -6.32 -6.16 -44.44
CA GLU A 443 -7.05 -6.84 -43.37
C GLU A 443 -7.41 -8.24 -43.88
N LEU A 444 -6.94 -9.27 -43.19
CA LEU A 444 -7.32 -10.66 -43.42
C LEU A 444 -8.46 -11.01 -42.45
N ASP A 445 -9.56 -11.48 -43.01
CA ASP A 445 -10.69 -12.05 -42.30
C ASP A 445 -10.77 -13.53 -42.64
N ILE A 446 -10.62 -14.41 -41.65
CA ILE A 446 -10.58 -15.86 -41.87
C ILE A 446 -11.17 -16.60 -40.68
N THR A 447 -11.97 -17.63 -40.95
CA THR A 447 -12.57 -18.46 -39.91
C THR A 447 -11.80 -19.76 -39.77
N ALA A 448 -11.33 -20.03 -38.56
CA ALA A 448 -10.78 -21.30 -38.17
C ALA A 448 -11.88 -22.13 -37.50
N ALA A 449 -12.05 -23.37 -37.91
CA ALA A 449 -13.03 -24.29 -37.33
C ALA A 449 -12.39 -25.65 -37.08
N LEU A 450 -12.69 -26.24 -35.93
CA LEU A 450 -12.40 -27.65 -35.70
C LEU A 450 -13.18 -28.46 -36.74
N ASP A 451 -12.50 -29.36 -37.44
CA ASP A 451 -13.21 -30.28 -38.34
C ASP A 451 -14.08 -31.22 -37.48
N PRO A 452 -15.42 -31.29 -37.72
CA PRO A 452 -16.35 -32.09 -36.94
C PRO A 452 -16.03 -33.59 -36.89
N GLN A 453 -15.26 -34.10 -37.85
CA GLN A 453 -14.80 -35.50 -37.87
C GLN A 453 -13.79 -35.79 -36.75
N TYR A 454 -13.18 -34.75 -36.17
CA TYR A 454 -12.22 -34.87 -35.08
C TYR A 454 -12.87 -34.44 -33.77
N SER A 455 -13.48 -35.39 -33.07
CA SER A 455 -14.14 -35.17 -31.77
C SER A 455 -13.17 -35.25 -30.58
N GLY A 456 -11.97 -34.69 -30.73
CA GLY A 456 -10.84 -35.01 -29.86
C GLY A 456 -10.71 -34.21 -28.57
N ASP A 457 -9.75 -34.62 -27.74
CA ASP A 457 -9.40 -34.01 -26.45
C ASP A 457 -8.39 -32.85 -26.54
N ALA A 458 -7.92 -32.54 -27.75
CA ALA A 458 -7.00 -31.45 -28.01
C ALA A 458 -7.63 -30.09 -27.76
N VAL A 459 -6.82 -29.18 -27.20
CA VAL A 459 -7.13 -27.77 -27.07
C VAL A 459 -6.11 -27.02 -27.91
N LEU A 460 -6.55 -26.38 -28.99
CA LEU A 460 -5.65 -25.77 -29.96
C LEU A 460 -5.50 -24.28 -29.67
N ARG A 461 -4.30 -23.86 -29.27
CA ARG A 461 -3.92 -22.44 -29.36
C ARG A 461 -3.61 -22.13 -30.81
N THR A 462 -4.49 -21.37 -31.42
CA THR A 462 -4.39 -20.95 -32.81
C THR A 462 -4.00 -19.48 -32.85
N THR A 463 -2.90 -19.16 -33.54
CA THR A 463 -2.33 -17.82 -33.58
C THR A 463 -2.04 -17.41 -35.02
N LEU A 464 -2.44 -16.19 -35.39
CA LEU A 464 -2.10 -15.53 -36.64
C LEU A 464 -1.09 -14.41 -36.34
N SER A 465 0.05 -14.42 -37.02
CA SER A 465 1.09 -13.41 -36.85
C SER A 465 1.80 -13.06 -38.16
N ASP A 466 2.50 -11.92 -38.15
CA ASP A 466 3.44 -11.48 -39.19
C ASP A 466 4.90 -11.91 -38.89
N ARG A 467 5.08 -12.74 -37.85
CA ARG A 467 6.35 -13.39 -37.45
C ARG A 467 6.15 -14.90 -37.34
N PRO A 468 7.20 -15.71 -37.61
CA PRO A 468 7.12 -17.16 -37.48
C PRO A 468 6.89 -17.58 -36.03
N GLU A 469 7.48 -16.88 -35.06
CA GLU A 469 7.28 -17.18 -33.65
C GLU A 469 5.94 -16.64 -33.15
N ALA A 470 5.09 -17.52 -32.61
CA ALA A 470 3.73 -17.18 -32.17
C ALA A 470 3.65 -16.12 -31.05
N THR A 471 4.75 -15.85 -30.35
CA THR A 471 4.85 -14.86 -29.27
C THR A 471 5.66 -13.62 -29.69
N ARG A 472 5.85 -13.39 -31.00
CA ARG A 472 6.51 -12.20 -31.54
C ARG A 472 5.61 -11.46 -32.53
N GLY A 473 5.91 -10.18 -32.75
CA GLY A 473 5.06 -9.28 -33.55
C GLY A 473 3.78 -8.88 -32.82
N ALA A 474 2.69 -8.73 -33.57
CA ALA A 474 1.34 -8.41 -33.07
C ALA A 474 0.36 -9.57 -33.34
N PRO A 475 0.54 -10.73 -32.67
CA PRO A 475 -0.28 -11.91 -32.91
C PRO A 475 -1.73 -11.71 -32.45
N VAL A 476 -2.68 -12.24 -33.23
CA VAL A 476 -4.06 -12.48 -32.79
C VAL A 476 -4.22 -13.96 -32.53
N TRP A 477 -4.89 -14.34 -31.44
CA TRP A 477 -4.97 -15.72 -31.01
C TRP A 477 -6.38 -16.10 -30.53
N ALA A 478 -6.69 -17.39 -30.56
CA ALA A 478 -7.88 -17.96 -29.96
C ALA A 478 -7.63 -19.42 -29.53
N LEU A 479 -8.43 -19.90 -28.57
CA LEU A 479 -8.51 -21.32 -28.24
C LEU A 479 -9.62 -21.97 -29.05
N ILE A 480 -9.26 -22.98 -29.82
CA ILE A 480 -10.19 -23.78 -30.61
C ILE A 480 -10.23 -25.20 -30.03
N ALA A 481 -11.39 -25.57 -29.51
CA ALA A 481 -11.67 -26.88 -28.94
C ALA A 481 -13.18 -27.11 -28.94
N ASN A 482 -13.62 -28.35 -28.77
CA ASN A 482 -15.02 -28.63 -28.47
C ASN A 482 -15.29 -28.42 -26.96
N PRO A 483 -16.05 -27.39 -26.54
CA PRO A 483 -16.26 -27.11 -25.12
C PRO A 483 -17.03 -28.21 -24.39
N ALA A 484 -17.81 -29.03 -25.10
CA ALA A 484 -18.53 -30.15 -24.52
C ALA A 484 -17.62 -31.38 -24.26
N ASN A 485 -16.40 -31.40 -24.80
CA ASN A 485 -15.50 -32.54 -24.64
C ASN A 485 -14.87 -32.57 -23.23
N ALA A 486 -14.84 -33.76 -22.62
CA ALA A 486 -14.28 -33.96 -21.29
C ALA A 486 -12.79 -33.60 -21.18
N GLY A 487 -12.01 -33.75 -22.26
CA GLY A 487 -10.60 -33.35 -22.33
C GLY A 487 -10.42 -31.84 -22.16
N TYR A 488 -11.23 -31.03 -22.87
CA TYR A 488 -11.22 -29.58 -22.70
C TYR A 488 -11.62 -29.19 -21.28
N GLN A 489 -12.68 -29.79 -20.72
CA GLN A 489 -13.14 -29.49 -19.36
C GLN A 489 -12.06 -29.78 -18.31
N ARG A 490 -11.38 -30.93 -18.42
CA ARG A 490 -10.24 -31.27 -17.54
C ARG A 490 -9.08 -30.28 -17.70
N TRP A 491 -8.70 -29.96 -18.94
CA TRP A 491 -7.64 -28.98 -19.22
C TRP A 491 -8.00 -27.60 -18.65
N ASN A 492 -9.21 -27.11 -18.90
CA ASN A 492 -9.69 -25.81 -18.41
C ASN A 492 -9.63 -25.76 -16.88
N GLN A 493 -10.13 -26.80 -16.20
CA GLN A 493 -10.07 -26.91 -14.75
C GLN A 493 -8.62 -26.95 -14.23
N ALA A 494 -7.72 -27.66 -14.90
CA ALA A 494 -6.31 -27.75 -14.53
C ALA A 494 -5.61 -26.39 -14.63
N VAL A 495 -5.88 -25.63 -15.69
CA VAL A 495 -5.34 -24.28 -15.91
C VAL A 495 -5.88 -23.27 -14.90
N LEU A 496 -7.18 -23.30 -14.59
CA LEU A 496 -7.76 -22.47 -13.53
C LEU A 496 -7.19 -22.83 -12.15
N ALA A 497 -7.02 -24.13 -11.88
CA ALA A 497 -6.44 -24.59 -10.62
C ALA A 497 -4.97 -24.15 -10.51
N PHE A 498 -4.20 -24.20 -11.60
CA PHE A 498 -2.85 -23.63 -11.66
C PHE A 498 -2.86 -22.13 -11.35
N ALA A 499 -3.70 -21.33 -12.03
CA ALA A 499 -3.80 -19.89 -11.79
C ALA A 499 -4.20 -19.55 -10.36
N SER A 500 -5.03 -20.39 -9.72
CA SER A 500 -5.42 -20.20 -8.32
C SER A 500 -4.31 -20.54 -7.31
N ARG A 501 -3.47 -21.53 -7.63
CA ARG A 501 -2.36 -21.97 -6.76
C ARG A 501 -1.11 -21.11 -6.94
N PHE A 502 -0.83 -20.71 -8.18
CA PHE A 502 0.36 -19.97 -8.57
C PHE A 502 -0.04 -18.72 -9.38
N PRO A 503 -0.80 -17.78 -8.78
CA PRO A 503 -1.19 -16.57 -9.49
C PRO A 503 0.04 -15.70 -9.78
N GLN A 504 -0.06 -14.87 -10.81
CA GLN A 504 0.99 -13.91 -11.15
C GLN A 504 0.87 -12.58 -10.42
N VAL A 505 -0.31 -12.35 -9.86
CA VAL A 505 -0.63 -11.17 -9.07
C VAL A 505 -1.42 -11.64 -7.86
N SER A 506 -1.05 -11.20 -6.67
CA SER A 506 -1.71 -11.63 -5.44
C SER A 506 -3.06 -10.93 -5.19
N HIS A 507 -3.34 -9.84 -5.91
CA HIS A 507 -4.49 -8.94 -5.77
C HIS A 507 -4.75 -8.20 -7.10
N GLY A 508 -5.99 -7.74 -7.34
CA GLY A 508 -6.26 -6.70 -8.33
C GLY A 508 -6.14 -5.30 -7.73
N GLU A 509 -5.96 -4.28 -8.56
CA GLU A 509 -5.87 -2.90 -8.06
C GLU A 509 -7.19 -2.42 -7.49
N ALA A 510 -7.12 -1.67 -6.38
CA ALA A 510 -8.21 -0.81 -5.95
C ALA A 510 -8.17 0.52 -6.71
N ALA A 511 -7.86 0.48 -8.00
CA ALA A 511 -7.75 1.62 -8.90
C ALA A 511 -8.40 1.30 -10.25
N PRO A 512 -9.01 2.30 -10.92
CA PRO A 512 -9.66 2.10 -12.20
C PRO A 512 -8.61 1.83 -13.28
N SER A 513 -8.49 0.57 -13.69
CA SER A 513 -7.95 0.24 -15.00
C SER A 513 -9.14 -0.06 -15.90
N ASP A 514 -9.31 0.75 -16.95
CA ASP A 514 -10.30 0.54 -18.01
C ASP A 514 -10.07 -0.78 -18.75
N LYS A 515 -9.07 -1.58 -18.40
CA LYS A 515 -8.74 -2.86 -19.02
C LYS A 515 -8.90 -4.04 -18.06
N ASP A 516 -9.22 -3.78 -16.79
CA ASP A 516 -9.47 -4.86 -15.83
C ASP A 516 -10.84 -5.49 -16.10
N PRO A 517 -10.95 -6.82 -15.91
CA PRO A 517 -12.24 -7.47 -16.04
C PRO A 517 -13.16 -7.10 -14.87
N ILE A 518 -14.40 -6.75 -15.20
CA ILE A 518 -15.48 -6.56 -14.25
C ILE A 518 -16.07 -7.93 -13.85
N PRO A 519 -16.61 -8.08 -12.63
CA PRO A 519 -17.15 -9.36 -12.17
C PRO A 519 -18.38 -9.78 -12.99
N ALA A 520 -18.61 -11.10 -13.08
CA ALA A 520 -19.85 -11.65 -13.61
C ALA A 520 -21.08 -11.08 -12.84
N PRO A 521 -22.24 -10.88 -13.47
CA PRO A 521 -22.66 -11.35 -14.80
C PRO A 521 -22.45 -10.33 -15.95
N PHE A 522 -21.65 -9.29 -15.73
CA PHE A 522 -21.52 -8.19 -16.68
C PHE A 522 -20.60 -8.52 -17.86
N ASP A 523 -20.88 -7.91 -19.01
CA ASP A 523 -20.09 -8.12 -20.22
C ASP A 523 -18.71 -7.44 -20.12
N ASN A 524 -17.67 -8.24 -20.28
CA ASN A 524 -16.27 -7.79 -20.26
C ASN A 524 -15.76 -7.32 -21.63
N THR A 525 -16.60 -7.38 -22.67
CA THR A 525 -16.23 -6.92 -24.01
C THR A 525 -15.89 -5.44 -23.98
N TYR A 526 -14.70 -5.09 -24.49
CA TYR A 526 -14.21 -3.72 -24.54
C TYR A 526 -15.12 -2.83 -25.40
N ASN A 527 -15.28 -1.56 -25.02
CA ASN A 527 -16.19 -0.60 -25.64
C ASN A 527 -17.68 -1.03 -25.66
N GLN A 528 -18.13 -1.76 -24.63
CA GLN A 528 -19.55 -2.00 -24.41
C GLN A 528 -20.12 -0.99 -23.40
N PRO A 529 -21.31 -0.40 -23.66
CA PRO A 529 -21.91 0.57 -22.75
C PRO A 529 -22.12 0.07 -21.32
N GLU A 530 -22.44 -1.22 -21.14
CA GLU A 530 -22.58 -1.84 -19.81
C GLU A 530 -21.28 -1.77 -19.01
N ARG A 531 -20.16 -2.09 -19.67
CA ARG A 531 -18.83 -2.11 -19.08
C ARG A 531 -18.35 -0.72 -18.70
N ASP A 532 -18.45 0.23 -19.63
CA ASP A 532 -18.01 1.60 -19.42
C ASP A 532 -18.76 2.24 -18.24
N ARG A 533 -20.07 1.97 -18.15
CA ARG A 533 -20.88 2.43 -17.02
C ARG A 533 -20.44 1.79 -15.69
N TYR A 534 -20.05 0.51 -15.67
CA TYR A 534 -19.56 -0.15 -14.46
C TYR A 534 -18.28 0.53 -13.92
N HIS A 535 -17.32 0.81 -14.81
CA HIS A 535 -16.08 1.50 -14.43
C HIS A 535 -16.33 2.92 -13.91
N ILE A 536 -17.36 3.60 -14.43
CA ILE A 536 -17.75 4.94 -13.96
C ILE A 536 -18.49 4.90 -12.61
N GLN A 537 -19.42 3.96 -12.41
CA GLN A 537 -20.35 3.99 -11.27
C GLN A 537 -19.95 3.11 -10.09
N VAL A 538 -19.31 1.96 -10.32
CA VAL A 538 -18.93 1.01 -9.27
C VAL A 538 -17.44 1.11 -8.99
N LYS A 539 -16.62 1.18 -10.05
CA LYS A 539 -15.17 1.46 -10.04
C LYS A 539 -14.28 0.42 -9.34
N TYR A 540 -14.74 -0.19 -8.25
CA TYR A 540 -13.96 -1.07 -7.38
C TYR A 540 -14.55 -2.48 -7.33
N TYR A 541 -13.70 -3.48 -7.18
CA TYR A 541 -14.11 -4.85 -6.87
C TYR A 541 -12.96 -5.59 -6.19
N ARG A 542 -13.25 -6.26 -5.07
CA ARG A 542 -12.23 -6.88 -4.24
C ARG A 542 -11.77 -8.23 -4.81
N THR A 543 -10.47 -8.36 -5.10
CA THR A 543 -9.87 -9.55 -5.76
C THR A 543 -8.58 -10.02 -5.08
N ASP A 544 -8.36 -9.65 -3.83
CA ASP A 544 -7.16 -9.91 -3.02
C ASP A 544 -7.21 -11.19 -2.20
N ARG A 545 -8.12 -12.11 -2.51
CA ARG A 545 -8.34 -13.33 -1.72
C ARG A 545 -7.08 -14.15 -1.55
N PHE A 546 -6.24 -14.26 -2.58
CA PHE A 546 -4.98 -15.00 -2.50
C PHE A 546 -4.01 -14.34 -1.52
N LEU A 547 -3.80 -13.02 -1.63
CA LEU A 547 -3.01 -12.23 -0.68
C LEU A 547 -3.52 -12.42 0.74
N SER A 548 -4.81 -12.18 0.95
CA SER A 548 -5.45 -12.28 2.26
C SER A 548 -5.28 -13.67 2.88
N GLU A 549 -5.65 -14.74 2.16
CA GLU A 549 -5.68 -16.09 2.73
C GLU A 549 -4.30 -16.73 2.83
N LYS A 550 -3.43 -16.52 1.83
CA LYS A 550 -2.19 -17.29 1.66
C LYS A 550 -0.94 -16.52 2.06
N ILE A 551 -1.02 -15.21 2.27
CA ILE A 551 0.17 -14.39 2.55
C ILE A 551 0.01 -13.62 3.87
N LEU A 552 -1.06 -12.84 4.03
CA LEU A 552 -1.20 -11.97 5.20
C LEU A 552 -1.39 -12.76 6.50
N ASP A 553 -0.77 -12.29 7.58
CA ASP A 553 -1.14 -12.70 8.94
C ASP A 553 -2.52 -12.15 9.33
N ASP A 554 -3.03 -12.56 10.50
CA ASP A 554 -4.40 -12.22 10.91
C ASP A 554 -4.57 -10.74 11.26
N ALA A 555 -3.53 -10.09 11.79
CA ALA A 555 -3.58 -8.67 12.12
C ALA A 555 -3.65 -7.82 10.84
N THR A 556 -2.72 -8.05 9.91
CA THR A 556 -2.65 -7.35 8.63
C THR A 556 -3.90 -7.63 7.78
N ARG A 557 -4.44 -8.86 7.84
CA ARG A 557 -5.71 -9.19 7.19
C ARG A 557 -6.87 -8.37 7.76
N ALA A 558 -6.97 -8.23 9.08
CA ALA A 558 -8.01 -7.42 9.71
C ALA A 558 -7.89 -5.94 9.32
N GLU A 559 -6.67 -5.41 9.21
CA GLU A 559 -6.44 -4.06 8.69
C GLU A 559 -6.90 -3.89 7.24
N LEU A 560 -6.61 -4.87 6.39
CA LEU A 560 -7.05 -4.89 4.99
C LEU A 560 -8.58 -4.98 4.88
N ASP A 561 -9.21 -5.82 5.70
CA ASP A 561 -10.67 -5.96 5.74
C ASP A 561 -11.37 -4.68 6.21
N ALA A 562 -10.80 -3.99 7.20
CA ALA A 562 -11.28 -2.69 7.65
C ALA A 562 -11.13 -1.62 6.54
N ALA A 563 -9.98 -1.58 5.86
CA ALA A 563 -9.76 -0.64 4.76
C ALA A 563 -10.72 -0.87 3.59
N TRP A 564 -10.98 -2.14 3.21
CA TRP A 564 -12.00 -2.45 2.21
C TRP A 564 -13.41 -2.08 2.68
N SER A 565 -13.75 -2.34 3.94
CA SER A 565 -15.05 -1.94 4.49
C SER A 565 -15.25 -0.42 4.42
N ASP A 566 -14.21 0.36 4.65
CA ASP A 566 -14.25 1.82 4.49
C ASP A 566 -14.45 2.23 3.03
N LEU A 567 -13.72 1.62 2.10
CA LEU A 567 -13.87 1.90 0.67
C LEU A 567 -15.28 1.56 0.15
N LEU A 568 -15.82 0.39 0.53
CA LEU A 568 -17.14 -0.05 0.08
C LEU A 568 -18.28 0.74 0.74
N ALA A 569 -17.99 1.50 1.79
CA ALA A 569 -18.95 2.36 2.48
C ALA A 569 -18.77 3.86 2.15
N SER A 570 -17.76 4.24 1.36
CA SER A 570 -17.52 5.66 1.04
C SER A 570 -18.54 6.22 0.03
N PHE A 571 -19.26 5.35 -0.67
CA PHE A 571 -20.34 5.66 -1.61
C PHE A 571 -21.39 4.54 -1.65
N ASP A 572 -22.42 4.70 -2.47
CA ASP A 572 -23.53 3.75 -2.62
C ASP A 572 -23.13 2.49 -3.43
N TYR A 573 -21.98 1.88 -3.11
CA TYR A 573 -21.37 0.76 -3.84
C TYR A 573 -22.33 -0.42 -4.02
N HIS A 574 -22.89 -0.90 -2.91
CA HIS A 574 -23.75 -2.08 -2.92
C HIS A 574 -25.07 -1.82 -3.64
N ASP A 575 -25.64 -0.63 -3.49
CA ASP A 575 -26.84 -0.22 -4.22
C ASP A 575 -26.57 0.00 -5.71
N ALA A 576 -25.37 0.45 -6.08
CA ALA A 576 -24.95 0.53 -7.48
C ALA A 576 -24.93 -0.88 -8.09
N ILE A 577 -24.24 -1.84 -7.50
CA ILE A 577 -24.20 -3.22 -8.03
C ILE A 577 -25.60 -3.84 -8.10
N LEU A 578 -26.46 -3.61 -7.09
CA LEU A 578 -27.85 -4.07 -7.12
C LEU A 578 -28.60 -3.53 -8.35
N ARG A 579 -28.44 -2.24 -8.69
CA ARG A 579 -29.03 -1.64 -9.89
C ARG A 579 -28.51 -2.29 -11.16
N PHE A 580 -27.19 -2.53 -11.26
CA PHE A 580 -26.62 -3.24 -12.42
C PHE A 580 -27.19 -4.65 -12.60
N VAL A 581 -27.28 -5.44 -11.52
CA VAL A 581 -27.87 -6.79 -11.58
C VAL A 581 -29.35 -6.75 -11.96
N ALA A 582 -30.10 -5.80 -11.41
CA ALA A 582 -31.52 -5.63 -11.73
C ALA A 582 -31.74 -5.28 -13.20
N GLU A 583 -30.96 -4.33 -13.74
CA GLU A 583 -31.05 -3.94 -15.15
C GLU A 583 -30.63 -5.07 -16.10
N LYS A 584 -29.54 -5.81 -15.79
CA LYS A 584 -29.10 -6.97 -16.57
C LYS A 584 -30.22 -7.99 -16.78
N HIS A 585 -31.08 -8.13 -15.77
CA HIS A 585 -32.15 -9.13 -15.73
C HIS A 585 -33.55 -8.52 -15.91
N GLY A 586 -33.67 -7.23 -16.28
CA GLY A 586 -34.94 -6.57 -16.52
C GLY A 586 -35.88 -6.50 -15.30
N TYR A 587 -35.31 -6.43 -14.10
CA TYR A 587 -36.06 -6.46 -12.84
C TYR A 587 -36.31 -5.05 -12.29
N ALA A 588 -37.56 -4.75 -11.93
CA ALA A 588 -37.93 -3.48 -11.32
C ALA A 588 -37.68 -3.51 -9.80
N LEU A 589 -36.73 -2.71 -9.31
CA LEU A 589 -36.40 -2.63 -7.88
C LEU A 589 -37.50 -1.99 -7.00
N ALA A 590 -38.40 -1.20 -7.59
CA ALA A 590 -39.48 -0.50 -6.89
C ALA A 590 -38.99 0.31 -5.66
N GLY A 591 -37.82 0.96 -5.78
CA GLY A 591 -37.20 1.74 -4.70
C GLY A 591 -36.50 0.93 -3.61
N LYS A 592 -36.46 -0.41 -3.71
CA LYS A 592 -35.71 -1.26 -2.78
C LYS A 592 -34.20 -1.05 -2.95
N THR A 593 -33.52 -1.01 -1.82
CA THR A 593 -32.06 -0.92 -1.68
C THR A 593 -31.50 -2.26 -1.23
N ILE A 594 -30.17 -2.43 -1.23
CA ILE A 594 -29.52 -3.64 -0.72
C ILE A 594 -29.89 -3.92 0.75
N ALA A 595 -30.14 -2.86 1.52
CA ALA A 595 -30.52 -2.94 2.92
C ALA A 595 -31.94 -3.50 3.13
N THR A 596 -32.83 -3.32 2.14
CA THR A 596 -34.27 -3.60 2.26
C THR A 596 -34.76 -4.70 1.33
N ILE A 597 -33.94 -5.13 0.38
CA ILE A 597 -34.34 -6.14 -0.59
C ILE A 597 -34.41 -7.53 0.04
N ASP A 598 -35.53 -8.22 -0.18
CA ASP A 598 -35.68 -9.61 0.23
C ASP A 598 -35.11 -10.52 -0.86
N THR A 599 -33.90 -11.03 -0.63
CA THR A 599 -33.18 -11.89 -1.56
C THR A 599 -33.89 -13.22 -1.83
N ALA A 600 -34.72 -13.71 -0.90
CA ALA A 600 -35.50 -14.94 -1.09
C ALA A 600 -36.59 -14.77 -2.17
N THR A 601 -37.08 -13.55 -2.37
CA THR A 601 -38.09 -13.23 -3.41
C THR A 601 -37.50 -13.06 -4.81
N LEU A 602 -36.17 -12.91 -4.92
CA LEU A 602 -35.52 -12.66 -6.20
C LEU A 602 -35.49 -13.91 -7.09
N PRO A 603 -35.55 -13.75 -8.43
CA PRO A 603 -35.27 -14.81 -9.39
C PRO A 603 -33.91 -15.48 -9.13
N ALA A 604 -33.79 -16.78 -9.40
CA ALA A 604 -32.59 -17.56 -9.06
C ALA A 604 -31.30 -16.99 -9.67
N ASN A 605 -31.37 -16.53 -10.94
CA ASN A 605 -30.27 -15.88 -11.65
C ASN A 605 -29.84 -14.55 -11.00
N MET A 606 -30.73 -13.81 -10.35
CA MET A 606 -30.37 -12.60 -9.59
C MET A 606 -29.90 -12.94 -8.18
N ARG A 607 -30.59 -13.85 -7.49
CA ARG A 607 -30.32 -14.25 -6.11
C ARG A 607 -28.87 -14.70 -5.93
N ALA A 608 -28.31 -15.40 -6.92
CA ALA A 608 -26.92 -15.84 -6.94
C ALA A 608 -25.90 -14.69 -6.80
N TYR A 609 -26.25 -13.48 -7.22
CA TYR A 609 -25.38 -12.29 -7.13
C TYR A 609 -25.79 -11.35 -5.99
N VAL A 610 -27.09 -11.16 -5.76
CA VAL A 610 -27.59 -10.20 -4.76
C VAL A 610 -27.45 -10.73 -3.33
N ALA A 611 -27.58 -12.04 -3.09
CA ALA A 611 -27.43 -12.58 -1.73
C ALA A 611 -26.01 -12.39 -1.17
N PRO A 612 -24.92 -12.77 -1.87
CA PRO A 612 -23.56 -12.48 -1.42
C PRO A 612 -23.27 -10.99 -1.23
N LEU A 613 -23.84 -10.15 -2.11
CA LEU A 613 -23.72 -8.69 -2.03
C LEU A 613 -24.41 -8.13 -0.77
N GLN A 614 -25.57 -8.66 -0.40
CA GLN A 614 -26.27 -8.26 0.83
C GLN A 614 -25.51 -8.72 2.08
N GLU A 615 -24.93 -9.92 2.07
CA GLU A 615 -24.05 -10.38 3.15
C GLU A 615 -22.79 -9.50 3.29
N GLU A 616 -22.18 -9.09 2.17
CA GLU A 616 -21.06 -8.14 2.17
C GLU A 616 -21.47 -6.81 2.78
N TRP A 617 -22.60 -6.25 2.35
CA TRP A 617 -23.13 -5.02 2.92
C TRP A 617 -23.34 -5.14 4.44
N GLN A 618 -23.94 -6.23 4.91
CA GLN A 618 -24.14 -6.49 6.35
C GLN A 618 -22.81 -6.56 7.11
N ARG A 619 -21.79 -7.23 6.55
CA ARG A 619 -20.44 -7.28 7.15
C ARG A 619 -19.81 -5.90 7.25
N VAL A 620 -19.91 -5.09 6.20
CA VAL A 620 -19.39 -3.71 6.19
C VAL A 620 -20.07 -2.85 7.26
N GLN A 621 -21.39 -2.90 7.35
CA GLN A 621 -22.15 -2.16 8.37
C GLN A 621 -21.80 -2.64 9.79
N ALA A 622 -21.65 -3.95 9.99
CA ALA A 622 -21.25 -4.52 11.27
C ALA A 622 -19.83 -4.07 11.66
N ALA A 623 -18.88 -4.06 10.72
CA ALA A 623 -17.51 -3.61 10.96
C ALA A 623 -17.44 -2.14 11.39
N GLN A 624 -18.16 -1.25 10.68
CA GLN A 624 -18.25 0.16 11.07
C GLN A 624 -18.86 0.34 12.47
N LYS A 625 -19.91 -0.42 12.80
CA LYS A 625 -20.53 -0.36 14.12
C LYS A 625 -19.61 -0.87 15.21
N ALA A 626 -18.87 -1.95 14.95
CA ALA A 626 -17.94 -2.57 15.90
C ALA A 626 -16.75 -1.65 16.24
N ALA A 627 -16.34 -0.79 15.32
CA ALA A 627 -15.23 0.14 15.51
C ALA A 627 -15.56 1.36 16.40
N ARG A 628 -16.85 1.70 16.58
CA ARG A 628 -17.30 2.93 17.30
C ARG A 628 -16.72 3.10 18.70
N PRO A 629 -16.70 2.07 19.59
CA PRO A 629 -16.07 2.21 20.91
C PRO A 629 -14.58 2.55 20.80
N GLY A 630 -13.88 1.99 19.80
CA GLY A 630 -12.48 2.30 19.51
C GLY A 630 -12.28 3.74 19.04
N HIS A 631 -13.23 4.32 18.31
CA HIS A 631 -13.18 5.75 17.95
C HIS A 631 -13.33 6.66 19.15
N VAL A 632 -14.24 6.33 20.08
CA VAL A 632 -14.40 7.09 21.33
C VAL A 632 -13.11 7.00 22.16
N ALA A 633 -12.55 5.81 22.31
CA ALA A 633 -11.26 5.63 22.99
C ALA A 633 -10.13 6.41 22.30
N GLY A 634 -10.08 6.40 20.96
CA GLY A 634 -9.11 7.18 20.19
C GLY A 634 -9.28 8.69 20.38
N ALA A 635 -10.52 9.18 20.45
CA ALA A 635 -10.80 10.59 20.71
C ALA A 635 -10.39 11.00 22.14
N LEU A 636 -10.62 10.13 23.12
CA LEU A 636 -10.16 10.34 24.50
C LEU A 636 -8.63 10.35 24.58
N ALA A 637 -7.95 9.40 23.91
CA ALA A 637 -6.50 9.36 23.86
C ALA A 637 -5.90 10.62 23.20
N LEU A 638 -6.53 11.11 22.13
CA LEU A 638 -6.15 12.38 21.50
C LEU A 638 -6.32 13.56 22.48
N ALA A 639 -7.44 13.60 23.21
CA ALA A 639 -7.71 14.65 24.19
C ALA A 639 -6.71 14.61 25.36
N GLU A 640 -6.36 13.42 25.85
CA GLU A 640 -5.32 13.24 26.88
C GLU A 640 -3.95 13.72 26.40
N ALA A 641 -3.57 13.39 25.16
CA ALA A 641 -2.31 13.83 24.58
C ALA A 641 -2.26 15.35 24.35
N ALA A 642 -3.40 15.99 24.09
CA ALA A 642 -3.50 17.43 23.91
C ALA A 642 -3.42 18.22 25.24
N TRP A 643 -3.65 17.56 26.37
CA TRP A 643 -3.74 18.23 27.68
C TRP A 643 -2.42 18.20 28.44
N ARG A 644 -2.16 19.23 29.26
CA ARG A 644 -0.94 19.31 30.10
C ARG A 644 -0.94 18.34 31.29
N ARG A 645 -2.05 17.63 31.52
CA ARG A 645 -2.21 16.61 32.57
C ARG A 645 -3.17 15.52 32.07
N PRO A 646 -3.10 14.29 32.61
CA PRO A 646 -4.13 13.29 32.34
C PRO A 646 -5.54 13.80 32.65
N LEU A 647 -6.52 13.35 31.87
CA LEU A 647 -7.93 13.63 32.13
C LEU A 647 -8.38 12.91 33.42
N THR A 648 -9.26 13.54 34.18
CA THR A 648 -9.92 12.92 35.33
C THR A 648 -11.06 12.02 34.87
N ALA A 649 -11.49 11.09 35.72
CA ALA A 649 -12.64 10.21 35.43
C ALA A 649 -13.98 10.95 35.23
N ALA A 650 -14.07 12.23 35.61
CA ALA A 650 -15.24 13.06 35.33
C ALA A 650 -15.15 13.80 33.99
N GLU A 651 -13.94 13.94 33.44
CA GLU A 651 -13.66 14.58 32.14
C GLU A 651 -13.68 13.56 30.99
N GLN A 652 -13.34 12.29 31.27
CA GLN A 652 -13.50 11.14 30.38
C GLN A 652 -14.96 10.72 30.27
#